data_AF-A9AXE6-F1
#
_entry.id   AF-A9AXE6-F1
#
_cell.length_a   1.000
_cell.length_b   1.000
_cell.length_c   1.000
_cell.angle_alpha   90.00
_cell.angle_beta   90.00
_cell.angle_gamma   90.00
#
_symmetry.space_group_name_H-M   'P 1'
#
loop_
_entity.id
_entity.type
_entity.pdbx_description
1 polymer ?
#
loop_
_entity_poly.entity_id
_entity_poly.type
_entity_poly.pdbx_seq_one_letter_code
_entity_poly.pdbx_strand_id
1 'polypeptide(L)'
;MARKRIVGNRIGFYLILIGILLNLGTVKAQQPQSQPKRLLSSATDRAFEPTTIQSSPLTLTNSSVISGTWDTSFGNSLATAGTITKLHLDANNRLYVAGKFNYLNGQLFNGLAAWNGTTWQGYGLQANDVDTINALDSYQNQLVVAGRFRQLANQTTNGLARWDGSQFQAFGTGVSGINDSYRNNIISQVYDIEVLSDTLYLGGNFDTFNGLDAHGTAYWRPTGFGEFGDFNGVISDLDAIPNTLFAGGSVSRVNQTSIQGLGLWNGTTWQNSSLPGSNAARDQIGRIGTTLYTWANNYDPRQTMMYRWNANQWQAFGSWIDEFVLGVAQSNDLYAYTISDLWRLVGNQWQLVNLPMTINSINTVVGNDNGLYLAGNFEVDGNAVQLVHWNGTTLTPLASTSVYPRLDEITGVQGLPIIKPNWPNVLKQWDGQTWQTSYALQGMASLFATSDDRAYLAYPYPYQTAGSLSSSLWQFDSTGALTAPLQLIGQATTWTLSGTELLANGITMINSQPISGAVALNGTEWRELGLNTNFRKIYYANNRIYALMITQNHDWWEIDIDTWNGTAWVDFTGLFVQSNGSIPQFVTWRNQLYFTNGNQLHRLENTGNSMVFEFDGAPLQLANINDRYLYVGGAFSKVGEQQLGSIVRWNGNSWQAPSQTPNGTVEHMAITENYLYLSGNFTHIGANPSLGVASFQLAAEPEPLPYQLFIPQVVK
;
A
#
# COMPACT_ATOMS: atom_id res chain seq x y z
N MET A 1 31.00 -64.61 24.38
CA MET A 1 32.31 -64.06 24.77
C MET A 1 32.11 -62.62 25.26
N ALA A 2 32.72 -62.29 26.42
CA ALA A 2 32.91 -60.99 27.09
C ALA A 2 31.68 -60.03 27.27
N ARG A 3 31.09 -59.88 28.47
CA ARG A 3 31.46 -59.06 29.67
C ARG A 3 31.24 -57.55 29.45
N LYS A 4 30.70 -56.68 30.33
CA LYS A 4 30.33 -56.57 31.77
C LYS A 4 29.49 -55.26 31.89
N ARG A 5 28.37 -55.15 32.65
CA ARG A 5 28.22 -54.82 34.10
C ARG A 5 28.87 -53.45 34.48
N ILE A 6 28.15 -52.44 35.00
CA ILE A 6 27.85 -52.18 36.44
C ILE A 6 27.10 -50.82 36.59
N VAL A 7 25.90 -50.77 37.23
CA VAL A 7 25.50 -50.12 38.54
C VAL A 7 25.22 -48.61 38.45
N GLY A 8 24.19 -48.00 39.09
CA GLY A 8 23.18 -48.39 40.10
C GLY A 8 22.18 -47.22 40.31
N ASN A 9 20.91 -47.51 40.70
CA ASN A 9 20.28 -47.23 42.02
C ASN A 9 20.22 -45.73 42.44
N ARG A 10 19.17 -45.13 43.02
CA ARG A 10 17.83 -45.53 43.53
C ARG A 10 17.18 -44.29 44.22
N ILE A 11 15.84 -44.25 44.33
CA ILE A 11 15.01 -43.69 45.46
C ILE A 11 14.92 -42.14 45.58
N GLY A 12 13.78 -41.49 45.89
CA GLY A 12 12.51 -42.00 46.41
C GLY A 12 11.40 -40.94 46.60
N PHE A 13 10.25 -41.47 47.04
CA PHE A 13 8.99 -40.82 47.45
C PHE A 13 9.11 -39.99 48.75
N TYR A 14 8.26 -38.96 48.91
CA TYR A 14 7.62 -38.65 50.19
C TYR A 14 6.21 -38.04 50.00
N LEU A 15 5.24 -38.64 50.72
CA LEU A 15 3.90 -38.14 51.06
C LEU A 15 3.97 -37.54 52.48
N ILE A 16 3.28 -36.44 52.76
CA ILE A 16 2.80 -36.07 54.10
C ILE A 16 1.38 -35.48 54.01
N LEU A 17 0.55 -35.84 54.99
CA LEU A 17 -0.90 -35.64 55.16
C LEU A 17 -1.14 -34.92 56.53
N ILE A 18 -2.41 -34.54 56.81
CA ILE A 18 -3.08 -34.05 58.07
C ILE A 18 -3.51 -32.57 57.92
N GLY A 19 -4.78 -32.11 58.03
CA GLY A 19 -5.91 -32.36 58.97
C GLY A 19 -6.03 -31.12 59.91
N ILE A 20 -7.13 -30.42 60.22
CA ILE A 20 -8.51 -30.82 60.58
C ILE A 20 -9.41 -29.56 60.91
N LEU A 21 -10.74 -29.69 60.63
CA LEU A 21 -12.01 -29.17 61.26
C LEU A 21 -12.42 -27.67 61.48
N LEU A 22 -13.57 -27.34 60.83
CA LEU A 22 -14.88 -26.75 61.23
C LEU A 22 -15.04 -25.64 62.30
N ASN A 23 -15.90 -24.66 61.96
CA ASN A 23 -17.00 -24.25 62.84
C ASN A 23 -18.24 -23.72 62.07
N LEU A 24 -19.43 -24.12 62.54
CA LEU A 24 -20.77 -23.89 61.99
C LEU A 24 -21.43 -22.66 62.64
N GLY A 25 -22.26 -21.96 61.87
CA GLY A 25 -23.21 -20.96 62.39
C GLY A 25 -24.41 -20.80 61.46
N THR A 26 -25.52 -21.46 61.79
CA THR A 26 -26.82 -21.33 61.12
C THR A 26 -27.52 -20.02 61.50
N VAL A 27 -28.01 -19.26 60.52
CA VAL A 27 -29.01 -18.18 60.72
C VAL A 27 -30.15 -18.34 59.72
N LYS A 28 -31.37 -18.12 60.24
CA LYS A 28 -32.71 -18.45 59.74
C LYS A 28 -33.10 -17.75 58.44
N ALA A 29 -33.96 -18.43 57.68
CA ALA A 29 -34.68 -17.91 56.52
C ALA A 29 -35.65 -16.77 56.91
N GLN A 30 -35.56 -15.66 56.16
CA GLN A 30 -36.59 -14.62 56.05
C GLN A 30 -36.90 -14.41 54.56
N GLN A 31 -38.15 -14.60 54.15
CA GLN A 31 -38.77 -13.87 53.04
C GLN A 31 -39.38 -12.57 53.60
N PRO A 32 -39.81 -11.56 52.81
CA PRO A 32 -39.67 -11.30 51.36
C PRO A 32 -39.26 -9.84 51.01
N GLN A 33 -38.93 -9.52 49.75
CA GLN A 33 -39.40 -8.27 49.11
C GLN A 33 -39.26 -8.31 47.58
N SER A 34 -40.31 -7.85 46.93
CA SER A 34 -40.59 -7.82 45.49
C SER A 34 -39.52 -7.10 44.65
N GLN A 35 -38.94 -7.80 43.68
CA GLN A 35 -38.29 -7.15 42.54
C GLN A 35 -39.37 -6.49 41.66
N PRO A 36 -39.19 -5.25 41.18
CA PRO A 36 -40.04 -4.71 40.14
C PRO A 36 -39.82 -5.50 38.85
N LYS A 37 -40.90 -6.05 38.28
CA LYS A 37 -40.92 -6.59 36.92
C LYS A 37 -40.40 -5.51 35.96
N ARG A 38 -39.17 -5.66 35.45
CA ARG A 38 -38.75 -4.98 34.23
C ARG A 38 -39.29 -5.80 33.05
N LEU A 39 -40.13 -5.14 32.26
CA LEU A 39 -40.65 -5.63 30.99
C LEU A 39 -39.48 -5.87 30.04
N LEU A 40 -38.98 -7.10 30.00
CA LEU A 40 -38.32 -7.63 28.80
C LEU A 40 -39.45 -7.82 27.78
N SER A 41 -39.67 -6.83 26.91
CA SER A 41 -40.41 -7.09 25.68
C SER A 41 -39.53 -8.00 24.84
N SER A 42 -39.85 -9.29 24.81
CA SER A 42 -39.41 -10.17 23.74
C SER A 42 -39.83 -9.52 22.43
N ALA A 43 -38.86 -9.12 21.60
CA ALA A 43 -39.12 -8.74 20.23
C ALA A 43 -39.81 -9.94 19.58
N THR A 44 -41.09 -9.79 19.25
CA THR A 44 -41.81 -10.77 18.47
C THR A 44 -41.32 -10.68 17.04
N ASP A 45 -40.97 -11.84 16.48
CA ASP A 45 -40.56 -12.05 15.11
C ASP A 45 -41.44 -11.27 14.13
N ARG A 46 -40.87 -10.23 13.50
CA ARG A 46 -41.34 -9.82 12.18
C ARG A 46 -40.55 -10.64 11.17
N ALA A 47 -41.17 -11.72 10.69
CA ALA A 47 -40.69 -12.43 9.52
C ALA A 47 -40.70 -11.46 8.33
N PHE A 48 -39.51 -11.10 7.84
CA PHE A 48 -39.36 -10.52 6.51
C PHE A 48 -39.44 -11.67 5.51
N GLU A 49 -40.41 -11.62 4.60
CA GLU A 49 -40.48 -12.60 3.52
C GLU A 49 -39.33 -12.35 2.52
N PRO A 50 -38.52 -13.36 2.20
CA PRO A 50 -37.46 -13.23 1.20
C PRO A 50 -38.09 -13.15 -0.20
N THR A 51 -38.11 -11.96 -0.79
CA THR A 51 -38.37 -11.80 -2.22
C THR A 51 -37.29 -12.52 -3.03
N THR A 52 -37.70 -13.45 -3.87
CA THR A 52 -36.85 -14.12 -4.86
C THR A 52 -36.42 -13.11 -5.92
N ILE A 53 -35.11 -12.89 -6.04
CA ILE A 53 -34.54 -11.99 -7.06
C ILE A 53 -34.44 -12.76 -8.37
N GLN A 54 -35.27 -12.41 -9.36
CA GLN A 54 -35.02 -12.76 -10.76
C GLN A 54 -34.17 -11.67 -11.40
N SER A 55 -33.00 -12.04 -11.91
CA SER A 55 -32.14 -11.16 -12.70
C SER A 55 -32.72 -11.03 -14.11
N SER A 56 -33.29 -9.87 -14.40
CA SER A 56 -33.48 -9.40 -15.78
C SER A 56 -32.75 -8.07 -15.92
N PRO A 57 -31.89 -7.88 -16.93
CA PRO A 57 -31.19 -6.62 -17.14
C PRO A 57 -32.21 -5.54 -17.51
N LEU A 58 -32.54 -4.69 -16.55
CA LEU A 58 -33.31 -3.47 -16.82
C LEU A 58 -32.36 -2.41 -17.37
N THR A 59 -32.67 -1.88 -18.55
CA THR A 59 -32.06 -0.67 -19.08
C THR A 59 -32.33 0.49 -18.12
N LEU A 60 -31.25 1.09 -17.63
CA LEU A 60 -31.26 2.22 -16.70
C LEU A 60 -31.99 3.42 -17.34
N THR A 61 -33.12 3.84 -16.76
CA THR A 61 -33.76 5.13 -17.06
C THR A 61 -33.16 6.24 -16.20
N ASN A 62 -33.25 7.51 -16.63
CA ASN A 62 -32.62 8.72 -16.04
C ASN A 62 -32.66 8.91 -14.51
N SER A 63 -33.41 8.13 -13.73
CA SER A 63 -33.38 8.09 -12.26
C SER A 63 -32.35 7.09 -11.69
N SER A 64 -31.41 6.60 -12.48
CA SER A 64 -30.38 5.61 -12.10
C SER A 64 -29.08 6.19 -11.55
N VAL A 65 -28.98 7.51 -11.45
CA VAL A 65 -27.80 8.21 -10.94
C VAL A 65 -27.94 8.39 -9.43
N ILE A 66 -26.85 8.20 -8.68
CA ILE A 66 -26.80 8.62 -7.28
C ILE A 66 -26.77 10.16 -7.27
N SER A 67 -27.89 10.77 -6.89
CA SER A 67 -28.01 12.23 -6.81
C SER A 67 -27.23 12.78 -5.62
N GLY A 68 -26.48 13.86 -5.85
CA GLY A 68 -25.67 14.50 -4.82
C GLY A 68 -24.62 15.44 -5.40
N THR A 69 -23.75 15.95 -4.53
CA THR A 69 -22.69 16.90 -4.89
C THR A 69 -21.35 16.42 -4.35
N TRP A 70 -20.33 16.39 -5.20
CA TRP A 70 -18.95 16.11 -4.78
C TRP A 70 -18.32 17.35 -4.15
N ASP A 71 -17.63 17.13 -3.04
CA ASP A 71 -16.61 18.03 -2.53
C ASP A 71 -15.23 17.38 -2.77
N THR A 72 -14.42 18.06 -3.57
CA THR A 72 -13.04 17.67 -3.88
C THR A 72 -12.03 18.72 -3.39
N SER A 73 -12.51 19.73 -2.65
CA SER A 73 -11.71 20.89 -2.21
C SER A 73 -10.60 20.51 -1.22
N PHE A 74 -10.68 19.32 -0.63
CA PHE A 74 -9.68 18.76 0.28
C PHE A 74 -8.33 18.47 -0.39
N GLY A 75 -8.38 18.17 -1.69
CA GLY A 75 -7.38 17.40 -2.41
C GLY A 75 -6.41 18.27 -3.17
N ASN A 76 -5.46 18.91 -2.47
CA ASN A 76 -4.14 19.25 -3.02
C ASN A 76 -3.09 19.46 -1.90
N SER A 77 -3.51 19.84 -0.69
CA SER A 77 -2.59 20.06 0.45
C SER A 77 -2.10 18.78 1.16
N LEU A 78 -2.63 17.60 0.82
CA LEU A 78 -2.07 16.34 1.31
C LEU A 78 -0.82 15.90 0.52
N ALA A 79 -0.62 16.46 -0.65
CA ALA A 79 0.50 16.12 -1.49
C ALA A 79 1.81 16.58 -0.84
N THR A 80 2.79 15.70 -0.82
CA THR A 80 4.18 16.02 -0.43
C THR A 80 5.06 16.03 -1.67
N ALA A 81 6.22 16.69 -1.60
CA ALA A 81 7.19 16.63 -2.68
C ALA A 81 7.55 15.18 -3.02
N GLY A 82 7.48 14.83 -4.30
CA GLY A 82 8.00 13.56 -4.82
C GLY A 82 9.52 13.58 -4.96
N THR A 83 10.09 12.44 -5.34
CA THR A 83 11.52 12.34 -5.64
C THR A 83 11.75 11.75 -7.02
N ILE A 84 12.69 12.32 -7.75
CA ILE A 84 13.27 11.72 -8.95
C ILE A 84 14.60 11.10 -8.52
N THR A 85 14.77 9.80 -8.79
CA THR A 85 15.92 9.00 -8.35
C THR A 85 16.80 8.57 -9.51
N LYS A 86 16.27 8.56 -10.74
CA LYS A 86 17.01 8.21 -11.96
C LYS A 86 16.68 9.17 -13.10
N LEU A 87 17.72 9.51 -13.86
CA LEU A 87 17.65 10.24 -15.12
C LEU A 87 18.34 9.42 -16.19
N HIS A 88 17.78 9.43 -17.40
CA HIS A 88 18.40 8.82 -18.59
C HIS A 88 18.21 9.73 -19.80
N LEU A 89 19.22 9.85 -20.65
CA LEU A 89 19.10 10.52 -21.95
C LEU A 89 19.27 9.46 -23.04
N ASP A 90 18.30 9.37 -23.96
CA ASP A 90 18.52 8.57 -25.18
C ASP A 90 19.36 9.33 -26.22
N ALA A 91 19.70 8.63 -27.31
CA ALA A 91 20.48 9.19 -28.42
C ALA A 91 19.84 10.41 -29.11
N ASN A 92 18.54 10.66 -28.90
CA ASN A 92 17.82 11.82 -29.42
C ASN A 92 17.66 12.94 -28.38
N ASN A 93 18.38 12.87 -27.25
CA ASN A 93 18.28 13.78 -26.12
C ASN A 93 16.89 13.82 -25.45
N ARG A 94 16.08 12.76 -25.60
CA ARG A 94 14.87 12.63 -24.80
C ARG A 94 15.27 12.27 -23.38
N LEU A 95 14.83 13.08 -22.41
CA LEU A 95 15.11 12.88 -21.00
C LEU A 95 14.02 12.00 -20.38
N TYR A 96 14.40 10.87 -19.82
CA TYR A 96 13.52 10.04 -19.00
C TYR A 96 13.80 10.32 -17.53
N VAL A 97 12.73 10.38 -16.75
CA VAL A 97 12.80 10.56 -15.30
C VAL A 97 12.04 9.44 -14.63
N ALA A 98 12.65 8.81 -13.63
CA ALA A 98 11.99 7.82 -12.79
C ALA A 98 12.20 8.11 -11.30
N GLY A 99 11.23 7.69 -10.49
CA GLY A 99 11.31 7.79 -9.04
C GLY A 99 9.97 7.69 -8.34
N LYS A 100 9.92 8.18 -7.11
CA LYS A 100 8.73 8.18 -6.27
C LYS A 100 7.93 9.47 -6.49
N PHE A 101 7.10 9.47 -7.51
CA PHE A 101 6.12 10.54 -7.74
C PHE A 101 4.87 10.00 -8.43
N ASN A 102 3.71 10.54 -8.08
CA ASN A 102 2.47 10.31 -8.84
C ASN A 102 2.34 11.37 -9.93
N TYR A 103 2.65 12.62 -9.59
CA TYR A 103 2.49 13.75 -10.47
C TYR A 103 3.81 14.42 -10.81
N LEU A 104 3.85 14.94 -12.02
CA LEU A 104 4.89 15.83 -12.52
C LEU A 104 4.19 17.02 -13.17
N ASN A 105 4.47 18.23 -12.68
CA ASN A 105 3.82 19.47 -13.13
C ASN A 105 2.28 19.42 -13.09
N GLY A 106 1.72 18.78 -12.06
CA GLY A 106 0.27 18.61 -11.88
C GLY A 106 -0.37 17.57 -12.80
N GLN A 107 0.39 16.89 -13.65
CA GLN A 107 -0.09 15.80 -14.51
C GLN A 107 0.32 14.44 -13.97
N LEU A 108 -0.55 13.43 -14.15
CA LEU A 108 -0.33 12.07 -13.66
C LEU A 108 0.66 11.30 -14.55
N PHE A 109 1.71 10.76 -13.93
CA PHE A 109 2.71 9.92 -14.61
C PHE A 109 3.09 8.65 -13.85
N ASN A 110 2.82 8.59 -12.53
CA ASN A 110 3.09 7.42 -11.68
C ASN A 110 4.53 6.89 -11.77
N GLY A 111 5.51 7.80 -11.65
CA GLY A 111 6.90 7.44 -11.41
C GLY A 111 7.75 7.25 -12.67
N LEU A 112 7.18 7.41 -13.87
CA LEU A 112 7.94 7.41 -15.13
C LEU A 112 7.37 8.42 -16.13
N ALA A 113 8.22 9.36 -16.55
CA ALA A 113 7.88 10.32 -17.60
C ALA A 113 9.07 10.59 -18.52
N ALA A 114 8.80 11.05 -19.74
CA ALA A 114 9.83 11.49 -20.68
C ALA A 114 9.57 12.92 -21.17
N TRP A 115 10.63 13.72 -21.27
CA TRP A 115 10.62 15.08 -21.80
C TRP A 115 11.34 15.13 -23.13
N ASN A 116 10.66 15.63 -24.16
CA ASN A 116 11.20 15.76 -25.52
C ASN A 116 11.75 17.17 -25.83
N GLY A 117 11.88 18.04 -24.83
CA GLY A 117 12.23 19.45 -25.01
C GLY A 117 11.03 20.40 -25.01
N THR A 118 9.80 19.90 -25.18
CA THR A 118 8.59 20.73 -25.26
C THR A 118 7.39 20.18 -24.47
N THR A 119 7.24 18.86 -24.40
CA THR A 119 6.10 18.20 -23.75
C THR A 119 6.56 16.97 -22.96
N TRP A 120 5.87 16.71 -21.85
CA TRP A 120 6.01 15.48 -21.09
C TRP A 120 5.12 14.37 -21.66
N GLN A 121 5.64 13.14 -21.66
CA GLN A 121 4.95 11.93 -22.09
C GLN A 121 4.97 10.89 -20.96
N GLY A 122 3.84 10.23 -20.71
CA GLY A 122 3.70 9.13 -19.76
C GLY A 122 3.62 7.77 -20.43
N TYR A 123 3.80 6.72 -19.62
CA TYR A 123 3.93 5.34 -20.08
C TYR A 123 2.84 4.40 -19.52
N GLY A 124 1.73 4.96 -19.05
CA GLY A 124 0.58 4.18 -18.59
C GLY A 124 0.80 3.43 -17.26
N LEU A 125 1.79 3.83 -16.46
CA LEU A 125 2.02 3.27 -15.14
C LEU A 125 0.81 3.51 -14.23
N GLN A 126 0.53 2.51 -13.40
CA GLN A 126 -0.49 2.53 -12.37
C GLN A 126 0.12 3.05 -11.06
N ALA A 127 -0.66 3.52 -10.09
CA ALA A 127 -0.03 4.10 -8.90
C ALA A 127 0.65 3.08 -7.97
N ASN A 128 0.38 1.79 -8.12
CA ASN A 128 1.17 0.73 -7.47
C ASN A 128 2.54 0.48 -8.16
N ASP A 129 2.77 1.06 -9.34
CA ASP A 129 4.05 1.00 -10.04
C ASP A 129 5.04 2.09 -9.54
N VAL A 130 4.59 3.02 -8.71
CA VAL A 130 5.43 4.11 -8.18
C VAL A 130 6.58 3.54 -7.36
N ASP A 131 7.79 4.09 -7.54
CA ASP A 131 9.00 3.70 -6.79
C ASP A 131 9.42 2.23 -7.02
N THR A 132 9.03 1.64 -8.16
CA THR A 132 9.40 0.26 -8.53
C THR A 132 10.56 0.18 -9.52
N ILE A 133 10.83 1.24 -10.28
CA ILE A 133 11.88 1.28 -11.31
C ILE A 133 13.22 1.68 -10.66
N ASN A 134 14.21 0.80 -10.77
CA ASN A 134 15.56 1.02 -10.28
C ASN A 134 16.50 1.52 -11.38
N ALA A 135 16.32 1.08 -12.63
CA ALA A 135 17.23 1.42 -13.73
C ALA A 135 16.48 1.61 -15.05
N LEU A 136 17.08 2.43 -15.92
CA LEU A 136 16.57 2.86 -17.22
C LEU A 136 17.74 2.80 -18.21
N ASP A 137 17.52 2.23 -19.40
CA ASP A 137 18.48 2.33 -20.51
C ASP A 137 17.76 2.24 -21.86
N SER A 138 18.48 2.46 -22.96
CA SER A 138 18.01 2.33 -24.33
C SER A 138 18.63 1.12 -25.01
N TYR A 139 17.81 0.11 -25.31
CA TYR A 139 18.22 -1.08 -26.04
C TYR A 139 17.46 -1.18 -27.35
N GLN A 140 18.17 -1.23 -28.48
CA GLN A 140 17.56 -1.31 -29.82
C GLN A 140 16.52 -0.21 -30.09
N ASN A 141 16.81 1.03 -29.70
CA ASN A 141 15.92 2.20 -29.79
C ASN A 141 14.63 2.09 -28.96
N GLN A 142 14.56 1.17 -28.01
CA GLN A 142 13.46 1.03 -27.07
C GLN A 142 13.91 1.42 -25.67
N LEU A 143 13.03 2.10 -24.94
CA LEU A 143 13.22 2.28 -23.50
C LEU A 143 13.13 0.92 -22.83
N VAL A 144 14.14 0.57 -22.05
CA VAL A 144 14.14 -0.57 -21.15
C VAL A 144 14.11 -0.04 -19.72
N VAL A 145 13.25 -0.66 -18.91
CA VAL A 145 13.13 -0.35 -17.49
C VAL A 145 13.31 -1.63 -16.69
N ALA A 146 14.00 -1.51 -15.56
CA ALA A 146 14.33 -2.62 -14.70
C ALA A 146 14.08 -2.23 -13.24
N GLY A 147 13.65 -3.19 -12.40
CA GLY A 147 13.35 -2.87 -11.01
C GLY A 147 12.68 -3.96 -10.20
N ARG A 148 11.94 -3.54 -9.17
CA ARG A 148 11.21 -4.36 -8.21
C ARG A 148 9.72 -4.38 -8.57
N PHE A 149 9.37 -5.12 -9.62
CA PHE A 149 7.97 -5.27 -10.02
C PHE A 149 7.69 -6.66 -10.61
N ARG A 150 6.52 -7.23 -10.30
CA ARG A 150 5.98 -8.40 -11.02
C ARG A 150 5.18 -7.95 -12.25
N GLN A 151 4.39 -6.90 -12.07
CA GLN A 151 3.62 -6.23 -13.12
C GLN A 151 4.06 -4.78 -13.24
N LEU A 152 4.05 -4.25 -14.47
CA LEU A 152 4.28 -2.84 -14.75
C LEU A 152 3.26 -2.39 -15.80
N ALA A 153 2.54 -1.29 -15.55
CA ALA A 153 1.46 -0.82 -16.43
C ALA A 153 0.42 -1.92 -16.74
N ASN A 154 0.04 -2.69 -15.73
CA ASN A 154 -0.86 -3.86 -15.82
C ASN A 154 -0.36 -5.03 -16.70
N GLN A 155 0.92 -5.04 -17.09
CA GLN A 155 1.53 -6.15 -17.85
C GLN A 155 2.46 -6.96 -16.96
N THR A 156 2.37 -8.29 -17.00
CA THR A 156 3.31 -9.18 -16.29
C THR A 156 4.66 -9.18 -17.00
N THR A 157 5.65 -8.55 -16.41
CA THR A 157 6.98 -8.33 -17.01
C THR A 157 8.13 -8.80 -16.13
N ASN A 158 7.88 -9.05 -14.83
CA ASN A 158 8.82 -9.67 -13.90
C ASN A 158 10.21 -9.01 -13.89
N GLY A 159 10.27 -7.77 -13.39
CA GLY A 159 11.49 -7.03 -13.08
C GLY A 159 12.22 -6.42 -14.28
N LEU A 160 11.83 -6.75 -15.52
CA LEU A 160 12.42 -6.20 -16.73
C LEU A 160 11.40 -6.03 -17.86
N ALA A 161 11.26 -4.81 -18.37
CA ALA A 161 10.30 -4.49 -19.43
C ALA A 161 10.90 -3.58 -20.51
N ARG A 162 10.47 -3.73 -21.75
CA ARG A 162 10.77 -2.79 -22.85
C ARG A 162 9.51 -2.13 -23.38
N TRP A 163 9.60 -0.86 -23.72
CA TRP A 163 8.50 -0.12 -24.34
C TRP A 163 8.49 -0.32 -25.85
N ASP A 164 7.39 -0.83 -26.40
CA ASP A 164 7.26 -1.10 -27.84
C ASP A 164 6.68 0.08 -28.67
N GLY A 165 6.37 1.19 -28.01
CA GLY A 165 5.66 2.34 -28.61
C GLY A 165 4.21 2.46 -28.14
N SER A 166 3.62 1.38 -27.62
CA SER A 166 2.22 1.31 -27.18
C SER A 166 2.04 0.70 -25.80
N GLN A 167 2.85 -0.30 -25.44
CA GLN A 167 2.78 -1.01 -24.15
C GLN A 167 4.15 -1.54 -23.74
N PHE A 168 4.27 -1.92 -22.47
CA PHE A 168 5.45 -2.64 -21.98
C PHE A 168 5.39 -4.12 -22.36
N GLN A 169 6.51 -4.64 -22.84
CA GLN A 169 6.72 -6.02 -23.23
C GLN A 169 7.75 -6.69 -22.33
N ALA A 170 7.49 -7.94 -21.94
CA ALA A 170 8.40 -8.74 -21.12
C ALA A 170 9.59 -9.26 -21.95
N PHE A 171 10.74 -9.46 -21.30
CA PHE A 171 11.86 -10.21 -21.85
C PHE A 171 11.73 -11.69 -21.47
N GLY A 172 10.95 -12.44 -22.26
CA GLY A 172 10.59 -13.81 -21.94
C GLY A 172 9.68 -13.88 -20.71
N THR A 173 9.97 -14.78 -19.77
CA THR A 173 9.30 -14.85 -18.46
C THR A 173 9.95 -13.93 -17.40
N GLY A 174 11.05 -13.24 -17.71
CA GLY A 174 11.73 -12.29 -16.82
C GLY A 174 12.47 -12.95 -15.66
N VAL A 175 12.69 -12.20 -14.58
CA VAL A 175 13.42 -12.67 -13.38
C VAL A 175 12.50 -13.30 -12.34
N SER A 176 13.01 -14.27 -11.57
CA SER A 176 12.32 -14.82 -10.40
C SER A 176 13.31 -15.33 -9.33
N GLY A 177 12.85 -15.59 -8.11
CA GLY A 177 13.67 -16.15 -7.02
C GLY A 177 13.76 -15.35 -5.72
N ILE A 178 14.46 -15.95 -4.76
CA ILE A 178 14.53 -15.82 -3.29
C ILE A 178 13.36 -16.53 -2.61
N ASN A 179 13.65 -17.64 -1.91
CA ASN A 179 12.71 -18.50 -1.17
C ASN A 179 11.49 -17.76 -0.60
N ASP A 180 10.37 -17.93 -1.30
CA ASP A 180 9.01 -17.43 -1.04
C ASP A 180 8.36 -18.06 0.23
N SER A 181 9.13 -18.83 1.01
CA SER A 181 8.56 -19.76 1.99
C SER A 181 8.40 -19.19 3.41
N TYR A 182 8.88 -17.98 3.73
CA TYR A 182 8.74 -17.46 5.11
C TYR A 182 8.46 -15.97 5.33
N ARG A 183 8.46 -15.08 4.32
CA ARG A 183 8.09 -13.65 4.52
C ARG A 183 7.50 -13.01 3.25
N ASN A 184 6.26 -12.55 3.34
CA ASN A 184 5.45 -11.88 2.31
C ASN A 184 6.02 -10.53 1.80
N ASN A 185 7.29 -10.42 1.33
CA ASN A 185 7.75 -9.17 0.71
C ASN A 185 9.08 -9.16 -0.08
N ILE A 186 9.74 -10.27 -0.38
CA ILE A 186 10.98 -10.23 -1.19
C ILE A 186 10.64 -10.51 -2.65
N ILE A 187 10.27 -9.46 -3.38
CA ILE A 187 10.15 -9.47 -4.84
C ILE A 187 11.58 -9.46 -5.41
N SER A 188 11.88 -10.33 -6.38
CA SER A 188 13.14 -10.33 -7.13
C SER A 188 13.37 -8.95 -7.77
N GLN A 189 14.61 -8.46 -7.75
CA GLN A 189 14.92 -7.09 -8.16
C GLN A 189 16.08 -7.08 -9.13
N VAL A 190 15.92 -6.34 -10.22
CA VAL A 190 17.05 -5.91 -11.04
C VAL A 190 17.46 -4.53 -10.52
N TYR A 191 18.70 -4.39 -10.04
CA TYR A 191 19.21 -3.12 -9.52
C TYR A 191 19.74 -2.25 -10.64
N ASP A 192 20.37 -2.87 -11.62
CA ASP A 192 20.94 -2.14 -12.74
C ASP A 192 20.94 -2.93 -14.05
N ILE A 193 20.97 -2.19 -15.15
CA ILE A 193 21.06 -2.69 -16.52
C ILE A 193 22.05 -1.88 -17.33
N GLU A 194 22.78 -2.53 -18.23
CA GLU A 194 23.72 -1.85 -19.12
C GLU A 194 23.72 -2.50 -20.50
N VAL A 195 23.75 -1.67 -21.55
CA VAL A 195 23.87 -2.13 -22.93
C VAL A 195 25.32 -2.07 -23.40
N LEU A 196 25.85 -3.23 -23.75
CA LEU A 196 27.15 -3.36 -24.43
C LEU A 196 26.96 -4.04 -25.79
N SER A 197 27.25 -3.30 -26.86
CA SER A 197 27.06 -3.75 -28.24
C SER A 197 25.60 -4.12 -28.53
N ASP A 198 25.29 -5.39 -28.78
CA ASP A 198 23.94 -5.91 -29.03
C ASP A 198 23.34 -6.65 -27.83
N THR A 199 23.99 -6.56 -26.66
CA THR A 199 23.67 -7.34 -25.47
C THR A 199 23.28 -6.42 -24.32
N LEU A 200 22.13 -6.70 -23.72
CA LEU A 200 21.64 -6.07 -22.49
C LEU A 200 22.06 -6.94 -21.30
N TYR A 201 22.89 -6.39 -20.42
CA TYR A 201 23.32 -7.02 -19.18
C TYR A 201 22.45 -6.55 -18.03
N LEU A 202 22.22 -7.44 -17.07
CA LEU A 202 21.38 -7.17 -15.91
C LEU A 202 21.99 -7.75 -14.65
N GLY A 203 21.99 -6.94 -13.60
CA GLY A 203 22.57 -7.23 -12.29
C GLY A 203 21.55 -6.95 -11.19
N GLY A 204 21.45 -7.85 -10.22
CA GLY A 204 20.48 -7.68 -9.15
C GLY A 204 20.44 -8.80 -8.13
N ASN A 205 19.27 -8.94 -7.51
CA ASN A 205 18.96 -9.95 -6.51
C ASN A 205 17.77 -10.80 -7.00
N PHE A 206 18.09 -11.87 -7.71
CA PHE A 206 17.17 -12.85 -8.28
C PHE A 206 17.87 -14.20 -8.46
N ASP A 207 17.14 -15.31 -8.45
CA ASP A 207 17.75 -16.64 -8.61
C ASP A 207 17.80 -17.07 -10.08
N THR A 208 16.75 -16.75 -10.85
CA THR A 208 16.62 -17.20 -12.23
C THR A 208 16.25 -16.07 -13.19
N PHE A 209 16.63 -16.23 -14.46
CA PHE A 209 16.19 -15.41 -15.59
C PHE A 209 15.69 -16.33 -16.70
N ASN A 210 14.43 -16.22 -17.09
CA ASN A 210 13.84 -17.11 -18.10
C ASN A 210 13.97 -18.61 -17.79
N GLY A 211 13.92 -18.98 -16.51
CA GLY A 211 14.06 -20.35 -16.02
C GLY A 211 15.50 -20.88 -15.96
N LEU A 212 16.49 -20.06 -16.34
CA LEU A 212 17.91 -20.35 -16.17
C LEU A 212 18.36 -19.90 -14.78
N ASP A 213 19.08 -20.76 -14.04
CA ASP A 213 19.73 -20.40 -12.78
C ASP A 213 20.83 -19.35 -13.06
N ALA A 214 20.57 -18.12 -12.64
CA ALA A 214 21.32 -16.93 -13.03
C ALA A 214 22.01 -16.22 -11.86
N HIS A 215 21.60 -16.52 -10.62
CA HIS A 215 22.23 -16.04 -9.37
C HIS A 215 22.55 -14.53 -9.39
N GLY A 216 21.56 -13.72 -9.77
CA GLY A 216 21.64 -12.27 -9.77
C GLY A 216 22.30 -11.65 -11.00
N THR A 217 22.75 -12.45 -11.99
CA THR A 217 23.30 -11.91 -13.24
C THR A 217 22.83 -12.64 -14.48
N ALA A 218 22.41 -11.88 -15.48
CA ALA A 218 22.07 -12.44 -16.78
C ALA A 218 22.30 -11.43 -17.91
N TYR A 219 22.24 -11.92 -19.13
CA TYR A 219 22.26 -11.10 -20.32
C TYR A 219 21.15 -11.51 -21.28
N TRP A 220 20.71 -10.56 -22.09
CA TRP A 220 19.77 -10.75 -23.19
C TRP A 220 20.34 -10.20 -24.49
N ARG A 221 20.20 -10.95 -25.58
CA ARG A 221 20.55 -10.54 -26.94
C ARG A 221 19.60 -11.17 -27.96
N PRO A 222 19.60 -10.75 -29.23
CA PRO A 222 18.68 -11.29 -30.24
C PRO A 222 18.79 -12.81 -30.43
N THR A 223 19.97 -13.37 -30.17
CA THR A 223 20.27 -14.79 -30.35
C THR A 223 19.98 -15.64 -29.11
N GLY A 224 19.57 -15.04 -27.99
CA GLY A 224 19.22 -15.75 -26.76
C GLY A 224 19.60 -15.01 -25.47
N PHE A 225 19.61 -15.74 -24.37
CA PHE A 225 19.96 -15.24 -23.04
C PHE A 225 20.89 -16.23 -22.32
N GLY A 226 21.55 -15.77 -21.26
CA GLY A 226 22.43 -16.60 -20.43
C GLY A 226 22.90 -15.87 -19.17
N GLU A 227 23.63 -16.53 -18.28
CA GLU A 227 24.39 -15.87 -17.22
C GLU A 227 25.80 -15.47 -17.70
N PHE A 228 26.41 -14.50 -17.02
CA PHE A 228 27.77 -14.03 -17.33
C PHE A 228 28.74 -14.07 -16.12
N GLY A 229 28.29 -14.62 -14.99
CA GLY A 229 29.15 -14.96 -13.86
C GLY A 229 28.37 -15.47 -12.65
N ASP A 230 28.95 -16.39 -11.89
CA ASP A 230 28.43 -16.81 -10.58
C ASP A 230 29.00 -15.91 -9.49
N PHE A 231 28.25 -14.89 -9.09
CA PHE A 231 28.66 -13.93 -8.08
C PHE A 231 28.22 -14.36 -6.69
N ASN A 232 29.10 -14.19 -5.70
CA ASN A 232 28.79 -14.56 -4.31
C ASN A 232 28.02 -13.49 -3.52
N GLY A 233 27.31 -12.62 -4.23
CA GLY A 233 26.64 -11.45 -3.66
C GLY A 233 25.84 -10.70 -4.73
N VAL A 234 25.42 -9.49 -4.39
CA VAL A 234 24.49 -8.71 -5.20
C VAL A 234 25.23 -7.70 -6.07
N ILE A 235 24.93 -7.69 -7.36
CA ILE A 235 25.36 -6.64 -8.29
C ILE A 235 24.40 -5.47 -8.19
N SER A 236 24.92 -4.30 -7.84
CA SER A 236 24.15 -3.07 -7.69
C SER A 236 24.42 -2.04 -8.79
N ASP A 237 25.48 -2.25 -9.58
CA ASP A 237 25.94 -1.28 -10.57
C ASP A 237 26.64 -2.01 -11.72
N LEU A 238 26.28 -1.65 -12.95
CA LEU A 238 26.86 -2.14 -14.20
C LEU A 238 27.19 -0.95 -15.10
N ASP A 239 28.37 -0.98 -15.71
CA ASP A 239 28.72 0.01 -16.73
C ASP A 239 29.66 -0.60 -17.75
N ALA A 240 29.66 -0.09 -18.96
CA ALA A 240 30.39 -0.67 -20.07
C ALA A 240 31.03 0.36 -21.00
N ILE A 241 32.28 0.07 -21.35
CA ILE A 241 32.98 0.68 -22.49
C ILE A 241 33.15 -0.39 -23.57
N PRO A 242 33.52 -0.02 -24.81
CA PRO A 242 33.71 -1.00 -25.86
C PRO A 242 34.60 -2.18 -25.41
N ASN A 243 34.05 -3.39 -25.54
CA ASN A 243 34.67 -4.67 -25.15
C ASN A 243 34.90 -4.92 -23.65
N THR A 244 34.41 -4.06 -22.75
CA THR A 244 34.63 -4.23 -21.32
C THR A 244 33.38 -3.92 -20.52
N LEU A 245 32.91 -4.88 -19.73
CA LEU A 245 31.84 -4.70 -18.75
C LEU A 245 32.46 -4.60 -17.35
N PHE A 246 31.93 -3.70 -16.55
CA PHE A 246 32.26 -3.55 -15.15
C PHE A 246 31.04 -3.93 -14.32
N ALA A 247 31.30 -4.58 -13.19
CA ALA A 247 30.27 -4.95 -12.24
C ALA A 247 30.71 -4.58 -10.82
N GLY A 248 29.91 -3.73 -10.18
CA GLY A 248 30.08 -3.28 -8.82
C GLY A 248 28.97 -3.80 -7.91
N GLY A 249 29.29 -3.98 -6.64
CA GLY A 249 28.30 -4.35 -5.63
C GLY A 249 28.92 -4.98 -4.39
N SER A 250 28.05 -5.52 -3.53
CA SER A 250 28.44 -6.32 -2.36
C SER A 250 28.91 -7.71 -2.78
N VAL A 251 29.93 -7.77 -3.63
CA VAL A 251 30.52 -8.98 -4.21
C VAL A 251 32.01 -9.03 -3.92
N SER A 252 32.52 -10.21 -3.57
CA SER A 252 33.96 -10.42 -3.34
C SER A 252 34.57 -11.39 -4.34
N ARG A 253 33.74 -12.20 -5.01
CA ARG A 253 34.16 -13.24 -5.93
C ARG A 253 33.14 -13.43 -7.04
N VAL A 254 33.64 -13.73 -8.23
CA VAL A 254 32.87 -14.20 -9.38
C VAL A 254 33.52 -15.48 -9.91
N ASN A 255 32.74 -16.54 -10.07
CA ASN A 255 33.25 -17.88 -10.34
C ASN A 255 34.31 -18.25 -9.29
N GLN A 256 35.59 -18.43 -9.68
CA GLN A 256 36.70 -18.67 -8.76
C GLN A 256 37.63 -17.44 -8.58
N THR A 257 37.32 -16.31 -9.23
CA THR A 257 38.16 -15.10 -9.23
C THR A 257 37.73 -14.13 -8.13
N SER A 258 38.68 -13.66 -7.33
CA SER A 258 38.44 -12.56 -6.37
C SER A 258 38.39 -11.21 -7.09
N ILE A 259 37.34 -10.43 -6.86
CA ILE A 259 37.13 -9.10 -7.48
C ILE A 259 36.98 -7.97 -6.46
N GLN A 260 36.97 -8.27 -5.16
CA GLN A 260 37.07 -7.29 -4.07
C GLN A 260 36.16 -6.04 -4.23
N GLY A 261 34.89 -6.24 -4.61
CA GLY A 261 33.89 -5.17 -4.78
C GLY A 261 33.74 -4.65 -6.21
N LEU A 262 34.76 -4.80 -7.07
CA LEU A 262 34.71 -4.31 -8.44
C LEU A 262 35.37 -5.29 -9.42
N GLY A 263 34.52 -5.93 -10.24
CA GLY A 263 34.93 -6.86 -11.28
C GLY A 263 35.00 -6.18 -12.64
N LEU A 264 35.98 -6.59 -13.45
CA LEU A 264 36.09 -6.22 -14.86
C LEU A 264 36.03 -7.48 -15.72
N TRP A 265 35.13 -7.50 -16.70
CA TRP A 265 35.00 -8.56 -17.70
C TRP A 265 35.47 -8.08 -19.07
N ASN A 266 36.47 -8.76 -19.61
CA ASN A 266 37.11 -8.43 -20.90
C ASN A 266 36.50 -9.20 -22.11
N GLY A 267 35.30 -9.77 -21.93
CA GLY A 267 34.67 -10.65 -22.91
C GLY A 267 35.01 -12.14 -22.75
N THR A 268 36.00 -12.51 -21.93
CA THR A 268 36.38 -13.91 -21.69
C THR A 268 36.55 -14.25 -20.21
N THR A 269 37.19 -13.38 -19.44
CA THR A 269 37.53 -13.62 -18.03
C THR A 269 37.21 -12.42 -17.17
N TRP A 270 36.79 -12.69 -15.95
CA TRP A 270 36.73 -11.69 -14.89
C TRP A 270 38.11 -11.46 -14.27
N GLN A 271 38.40 -10.20 -13.94
CA GLN A 271 39.60 -9.80 -13.21
C GLN A 271 39.25 -8.78 -12.11
N ASN A 272 40.08 -8.75 -11.07
CA ASN A 272 39.99 -7.73 -10.03
C ASN A 272 40.32 -6.36 -10.63
N SER A 273 39.55 -5.35 -10.26
CA SER A 273 39.72 -3.97 -10.70
C SER A 273 40.00 -3.06 -9.49
N SER A 274 41.16 -3.27 -8.85
CA SER A 274 41.57 -2.52 -7.65
C SER A 274 41.98 -1.08 -7.95
N LEU A 275 41.58 -0.15 -7.08
CA LEU A 275 42.01 1.25 -7.14
C LEU A 275 43.41 1.44 -6.53
N PRO A 276 44.30 2.25 -7.14
CA PRO A 276 45.59 2.59 -6.54
C PRO A 276 45.42 3.25 -5.17
N GLY A 277 46.04 2.66 -4.13
CA GLY A 277 46.13 3.24 -2.79
C GLY A 277 44.86 3.13 -1.94
N SER A 278 43.82 2.42 -2.39
CA SER A 278 42.59 2.17 -1.63
C SER A 278 42.30 0.68 -1.55
N ASN A 279 41.95 0.19 -0.36
CA ASN A 279 41.46 -1.18 -0.14
C ASN A 279 39.92 -1.27 -0.19
N ALA A 280 39.24 -0.16 -0.50
CA ALA A 280 37.79 -0.08 -0.56
C ALA A 280 37.39 0.62 -1.87
N ALA A 281 37.38 -0.13 -2.98
CA ALA A 281 36.61 0.29 -4.14
C ALA A 281 35.14 0.25 -3.70
N ARG A 282 34.46 1.39 -3.74
CA ARG A 282 32.99 1.40 -3.58
C ARG A 282 32.35 1.08 -4.92
N ASP A 283 31.20 0.44 -4.80
CA ASP A 283 30.37 -0.23 -5.79
C ASP A 283 29.78 0.67 -6.91
N GLN A 284 30.39 1.83 -7.19
CA GLN A 284 29.81 2.84 -8.08
C GLN A 284 30.80 3.27 -9.19
N ILE A 285 30.31 3.22 -10.41
CA ILE A 285 30.97 3.65 -11.64
C ILE A 285 30.05 4.64 -12.34
N GLY A 286 30.63 5.58 -13.07
CA GLY A 286 29.91 6.36 -14.06
C GLY A 286 30.67 6.43 -15.36
N ARG A 287 29.93 6.38 -16.48
CA ARG A 287 30.48 6.52 -17.82
C ARG A 287 30.16 7.85 -18.43
N ILE A 288 31.18 8.38 -19.09
CA ILE A 288 31.06 9.54 -19.96
C ILE A 288 31.78 9.20 -21.27
N GLY A 289 31.01 9.12 -22.36
CA GLY A 289 31.50 8.65 -23.65
C GLY A 289 32.10 7.24 -23.53
N THR A 290 33.37 7.09 -23.88
CA THR A 290 34.10 5.81 -23.78
C THR A 290 35.02 5.73 -22.57
N THR A 291 34.85 6.63 -21.58
CA THR A 291 35.68 6.67 -20.37
C THR A 291 34.83 6.40 -19.15
N LEU A 292 35.36 5.55 -18.27
CA LEU A 292 34.74 5.24 -16.99
C LEU A 292 35.40 6.03 -15.88
N TYR A 293 34.59 6.34 -14.88
CA TYR A 293 34.96 7.10 -13.71
C TYR A 293 34.47 6.35 -12.48
N THR A 294 35.26 6.43 -11.41
CA THR A 294 34.89 5.92 -10.09
C THR A 294 35.61 6.76 -9.04
N TRP A 295 35.35 6.50 -7.77
CA TRP A 295 35.87 7.33 -6.69
C TRP A 295 36.18 6.54 -5.43
N ALA A 296 37.18 7.00 -4.68
CA ALA A 296 37.54 6.47 -3.39
C ALA A 296 37.36 7.54 -2.31
N ASN A 297 36.64 7.17 -1.25
CA ASN A 297 36.32 8.05 -0.14
C ASN A 297 37.30 7.81 1.01
N ASN A 298 37.84 8.90 1.55
CA ASN A 298 38.42 8.92 2.88
C ASN A 298 37.32 9.34 3.87
N TYR A 299 37.18 8.62 4.98
CA TYR A 299 36.15 8.91 5.99
C TYR A 299 36.61 9.96 7.00
N ASP A 300 37.92 10.10 7.17
CA ASP A 300 38.53 11.05 8.10
C ASP A 300 39.87 11.57 7.54
N PRO A 301 39.91 12.79 6.98
CA PRO A 301 38.78 13.70 6.74
C PRO A 301 37.81 13.15 5.66
N ARG A 302 36.54 13.61 5.68
CA ARG A 302 35.53 13.27 4.65
C ARG A 302 35.90 13.88 3.29
N GLN A 303 36.69 13.15 2.51
CA GLN A 303 37.19 13.61 1.21
C GLN A 303 37.08 12.51 0.16
N THR A 304 36.95 12.88 -1.10
CA THR A 304 36.88 11.94 -2.23
C THR A 304 37.97 12.22 -3.25
N MET A 305 38.66 11.16 -3.69
CA MET A 305 39.57 11.17 -4.83
C MET A 305 38.88 10.52 -6.03
N MET A 306 38.96 11.17 -7.18
CA MET A 306 38.36 10.69 -8.43
C MET A 306 39.38 9.88 -9.24
N TYR A 307 38.90 8.81 -9.87
CA TYR A 307 39.67 7.94 -10.74
C TYR A 307 39.01 7.84 -12.11
N ARG A 308 39.82 7.80 -13.16
CA ARG A 308 39.37 7.54 -14.54
C ARG A 308 40.05 6.31 -15.09
N TRP A 309 39.33 5.53 -15.88
CA TRP A 309 39.88 4.37 -16.56
C TRP A 309 40.67 4.82 -17.79
N ASN A 310 41.96 4.53 -17.81
CA ASN A 310 42.85 4.90 -18.91
C ASN A 310 43.98 3.88 -19.05
N ALA A 311 44.28 3.47 -20.28
CA ALA A 311 45.35 2.51 -20.58
C ALA A 311 45.27 1.23 -19.72
N ASN A 312 44.06 0.67 -19.59
CA ASN A 312 43.72 -0.54 -18.83
C ASN A 312 44.05 -0.47 -17.32
N GLN A 313 44.03 0.73 -16.74
CA GLN A 313 44.24 0.93 -15.31
C GLN A 313 43.48 2.16 -14.81
N TRP A 314 43.18 2.19 -13.51
CA TRP A 314 42.61 3.36 -12.85
C TRP A 314 43.69 4.40 -12.58
N GLN A 315 43.45 5.65 -12.99
CA GLN A 315 44.34 6.78 -12.74
C GLN A 315 43.60 7.84 -11.92
N ALA A 316 44.15 8.20 -10.77
CA ALA A 316 43.66 9.32 -9.97
C ALA A 316 43.81 10.64 -10.74
N PHE A 317 42.84 11.55 -10.62
CA PHE A 317 42.87 12.86 -11.27
C PHE A 317 42.08 13.90 -10.46
N GLY A 318 42.33 15.18 -10.73
CA GLY A 318 41.74 16.28 -9.98
C GLY A 318 42.37 16.46 -8.59
N SER A 319 41.91 17.48 -7.88
CA SER A 319 42.14 17.63 -6.44
C SER A 319 41.23 16.69 -5.65
N TRP A 320 41.37 16.66 -4.33
CA TRP A 320 40.34 16.07 -3.47
C TRP A 320 39.06 16.94 -3.52
N ILE A 321 37.91 16.27 -3.43
CA ILE A 321 36.60 16.90 -3.18
C ILE A 321 36.30 16.72 -1.69
N ASP A 322 35.93 17.78 -0.97
CA ASP A 322 35.71 17.76 0.49
C ASP A 322 34.32 17.22 0.87
N GLU A 323 33.88 16.14 0.22
CA GLU A 323 32.62 15.45 0.48
C GLU A 323 32.57 14.07 -0.20
N PHE A 324 31.51 13.29 0.02
CA PHE A 324 31.27 12.03 -0.70
C PHE A 324 30.57 12.28 -2.04
N VAL A 325 31.22 11.87 -3.12
CA VAL A 325 30.66 11.92 -4.47
C VAL A 325 29.61 10.83 -4.64
N LEU A 326 28.52 11.17 -5.32
CA LEU A 326 27.42 10.27 -5.68
C LEU A 326 27.45 9.87 -7.15
N GLY A 327 28.10 10.67 -8.01
CA GLY A 327 28.20 10.39 -9.44
C GLY A 327 28.95 11.46 -10.21
N VAL A 328 29.07 11.20 -11.51
CA VAL A 328 29.67 12.11 -12.48
C VAL A 328 28.71 12.40 -13.62
N ALA A 329 28.85 13.57 -14.23
CA ALA A 329 28.11 13.95 -15.43
C ALA A 329 29.00 14.80 -16.34
N GLN A 330 28.67 14.85 -17.63
CA GLN A 330 29.36 15.70 -18.58
C GLN A 330 28.39 16.57 -19.36
N SER A 331 28.78 17.84 -19.52
CA SER A 331 28.30 18.72 -20.58
C SER A 331 29.54 19.24 -21.34
N ASN A 332 29.75 20.55 -21.44
CA ASN A 332 31.02 21.09 -21.97
C ASN A 332 32.24 20.75 -21.08
N ASP A 333 32.01 20.51 -19.80
CA ASP A 333 33.02 20.13 -18.81
C ASP A 333 32.64 18.85 -18.09
N LEU A 334 33.60 18.30 -17.35
CA LEU A 334 33.37 17.18 -16.44
C LEU A 334 32.90 17.71 -15.08
N TYR A 335 31.83 17.11 -14.57
CA TYR A 335 31.24 17.43 -13.28
C TYR A 335 31.20 16.21 -12.37
N ALA A 336 31.31 16.45 -11.07
CA ALA A 336 31.00 15.51 -10.02
C ALA A 336 29.93 16.12 -9.13
N TYR A 337 29.03 15.32 -8.58
CA TYR A 337 28.00 15.81 -7.67
C TYR A 337 27.99 15.01 -6.38
N THR A 338 27.66 15.70 -5.29
CA THR A 338 27.51 15.16 -3.94
C THR A 338 26.04 15.28 -3.54
N ILE A 339 25.69 15.05 -2.28
CA ILE A 339 24.31 15.26 -1.85
C ILE A 339 23.94 16.75 -1.81
N SER A 340 24.89 17.66 -1.59
CA SER A 340 24.62 19.11 -1.47
C SER A 340 25.21 19.95 -2.59
N ASP A 341 26.21 19.46 -3.31
CA ASP A 341 27.08 20.31 -4.12
C ASP A 341 27.35 19.75 -5.51
N LEU A 342 27.49 20.68 -6.48
CA LEU A 342 27.94 20.39 -7.83
C LEU A 342 29.37 20.93 -7.99
N TRP A 343 30.27 20.08 -8.48
CA TRP A 343 31.69 20.38 -8.68
C TRP A 343 32.04 20.29 -10.16
N ARG A 344 32.79 21.26 -10.66
CA ARG A 344 33.30 21.30 -12.04
C ARG A 344 34.81 21.10 -12.03
N LEU A 345 35.33 20.26 -12.92
CA LEU A 345 36.77 20.14 -13.12
C LEU A 345 37.29 21.28 -13.98
N VAL A 346 38.19 22.10 -13.43
CA VAL A 346 38.87 23.18 -14.15
C VAL A 346 40.38 22.92 -14.12
N GLY A 347 40.95 22.60 -15.27
CA GLY A 347 42.32 22.09 -15.36
C GLY A 347 42.44 20.76 -14.62
N ASN A 348 43.14 20.74 -13.49
CA ASN A 348 43.26 19.57 -12.62
C ASN A 348 42.74 19.82 -11.20
N GLN A 349 41.81 20.77 -11.02
CA GLN A 349 41.24 21.12 -9.71
C GLN A 349 39.71 21.10 -9.78
N TRP A 350 39.08 20.56 -8.75
CA TRP A 350 37.62 20.63 -8.60
C TRP A 350 37.23 21.96 -7.98
N GLN A 351 36.26 22.62 -8.61
CA GLN A 351 35.74 23.91 -8.18
C GLN A 351 34.23 23.82 -7.99
N LEU A 352 33.74 24.40 -6.89
CA LEU A 352 32.31 24.44 -6.59
C LEU A 352 31.57 25.27 -7.65
N VAL A 353 30.43 24.77 -8.10
CA VAL A 353 29.53 25.48 -9.02
C VAL A 353 28.43 26.15 -8.22
N ASN A 354 28.43 27.48 -8.21
CA ASN A 354 27.37 28.26 -7.59
C ASN A 354 26.17 28.34 -8.53
N LEU A 355 25.17 27.48 -8.32
CA LEU A 355 23.90 27.53 -9.04
C LEU A 355 22.97 28.58 -8.42
N PRO A 356 22.15 29.30 -9.21
CA PRO A 356 21.21 30.29 -8.70
C PRO A 356 19.94 29.61 -8.14
N MET A 357 20.12 28.71 -7.18
CA MET A 357 19.08 27.97 -6.47
C MET A 357 19.55 27.53 -5.10
N THR A 358 18.61 27.24 -4.20
CA THR A 358 18.92 26.51 -2.96
C THR A 358 18.97 25.03 -3.26
N ILE A 359 20.04 24.36 -2.84
CA ILE A 359 20.20 22.91 -2.98
C ILE A 359 19.97 22.28 -1.59
N ASN A 360 18.84 21.59 -1.43
CA ASN A 360 18.59 20.79 -0.22
C ASN A 360 19.13 19.37 -0.38
N SER A 361 18.98 18.79 -1.58
CA SER A 361 19.66 17.55 -1.97
C SER A 361 19.78 17.41 -3.48
N ILE A 362 20.84 16.77 -3.96
CA ILE A 362 20.97 16.26 -5.34
C ILE A 362 20.88 14.73 -5.26
N ASN A 363 20.00 14.15 -6.08
CA ASN A 363 19.82 12.70 -6.16
C ASN A 363 20.57 12.10 -7.35
N THR A 364 20.48 12.75 -8.50
CA THR A 364 21.08 12.27 -9.75
C THR A 364 21.27 13.42 -10.74
N VAL A 365 22.28 13.31 -11.59
CA VAL A 365 22.60 14.29 -12.63
C VAL A 365 22.93 13.55 -13.91
N VAL A 366 22.40 14.02 -15.03
CA VAL A 366 22.80 13.60 -16.38
C VAL A 366 23.08 14.84 -17.21
N GLY A 367 23.97 14.73 -18.19
CA GLY A 367 24.32 15.86 -19.04
C GLY A 367 24.47 15.47 -20.50
N ASN A 368 24.38 16.49 -21.36
CA ASN A 368 24.69 16.43 -22.78
C ASN A 368 25.27 17.78 -23.24
N ASP A 369 25.42 17.94 -24.55
CA ASP A 369 25.94 19.15 -25.17
C ASP A 369 25.09 20.41 -24.89
N ASN A 370 23.83 20.25 -24.45
CA ASN A 370 22.93 21.37 -24.15
C ASN A 370 22.97 21.83 -22.69
N GLY A 371 23.56 21.02 -21.79
CA GLY A 371 23.66 21.34 -20.37
C GLY A 371 23.58 20.13 -19.46
N LEU A 372 23.33 20.40 -18.18
CA LEU A 372 23.09 19.41 -17.14
C LEU A 372 21.61 19.41 -16.74
N TYR A 373 21.04 18.22 -16.58
CA TYR A 373 19.78 18.00 -15.90
C TYR A 373 20.08 17.50 -14.50
N LEU A 374 19.65 18.25 -13.49
CA LEU A 374 19.82 17.90 -12.09
C LEU A 374 18.47 17.57 -11.49
N ALA A 375 18.38 16.42 -10.83
CA ALA A 375 17.21 16.02 -10.06
C ALA A 375 17.54 15.89 -8.58
N GLY A 376 16.61 16.33 -7.73
CA GLY A 376 16.85 16.46 -6.30
C GLY A 376 15.74 17.24 -5.60
N ASN A 377 16.05 17.81 -4.44
CA ASN A 377 15.17 18.73 -3.74
C ASN A 377 15.78 20.13 -3.80
N PHE A 378 15.17 21.02 -4.59
CA PHE A 378 15.68 22.36 -4.85
C PHE A 378 14.62 23.42 -4.56
N GLU A 379 15.07 24.64 -4.30
CA GLU A 379 14.22 25.82 -4.32
C GLU A 379 14.75 26.84 -5.32
N VAL A 380 13.89 27.28 -6.24
CA VAL A 380 14.19 28.33 -7.21
C VAL A 380 13.19 29.46 -6.99
N ASP A 381 13.69 30.65 -6.67
CA ASP A 381 12.88 31.83 -6.32
C ASP A 381 11.82 31.55 -5.23
N GLY A 382 12.16 30.71 -4.25
CA GLY A 382 11.28 30.31 -3.15
C GLY A 382 10.26 29.22 -3.49
N ASN A 383 10.28 28.67 -4.70
CA ASN A 383 9.39 27.58 -5.13
C ASN A 383 10.13 26.24 -5.13
N ALA A 384 9.49 25.20 -4.61
CA ALA A 384 10.04 23.84 -4.62
C ALA A 384 10.05 23.24 -6.04
N VAL A 385 11.21 22.74 -6.46
CA VAL A 385 11.45 22.15 -7.78
C VAL A 385 12.23 20.85 -7.60
N GLN A 386 11.91 19.81 -8.39
CA GLN A 386 12.59 18.52 -8.32
C GLN A 386 13.46 18.21 -9.54
N LEU A 387 13.31 18.96 -10.62
CA LEU A 387 14.12 18.85 -11.82
C LEU A 387 14.43 20.22 -12.40
N VAL A 388 15.72 20.50 -12.60
CA VAL A 388 16.21 21.72 -13.24
C VAL A 388 17.13 21.37 -14.41
N HIS A 389 17.19 22.25 -15.39
CA HIS A 389 18.17 22.21 -16.47
C HIS A 389 19.09 23.44 -16.39
N TRP A 390 20.39 23.21 -16.43
CA TRP A 390 21.41 24.25 -16.40
C TRP A 390 22.30 24.16 -17.63
N ASN A 391 22.28 25.19 -18.47
CA ASN A 391 23.05 25.24 -19.72
C ASN A 391 24.46 25.86 -19.56
N GLY A 392 24.95 26.00 -18.32
CA GLY A 392 26.20 26.69 -18.00
C GLY A 392 26.02 28.17 -17.63
N THR A 393 24.88 28.79 -17.98
CA THR A 393 24.60 30.21 -17.68
C THR A 393 23.22 30.43 -17.06
N THR A 394 22.21 29.74 -17.58
CA THR A 394 20.80 29.89 -17.21
C THR A 394 20.32 28.61 -16.55
N LEU A 395 19.67 28.77 -15.39
CA LEU A 395 18.97 27.69 -14.70
C LEU A 395 17.49 27.75 -15.05
N THR A 396 16.94 26.66 -15.57
CA THR A 396 15.54 26.53 -15.96
C THR A 396 14.86 25.44 -15.14
N PRO A 397 13.89 25.78 -14.27
CA PRO A 397 13.01 24.78 -13.66
C PRO A 397 12.24 24.01 -14.73
N LEU A 398 12.30 22.67 -14.69
CA LEU A 398 11.61 21.82 -15.65
C LEU A 398 10.43 21.07 -15.02
N ALA A 399 10.58 20.62 -13.77
CA ALA A 399 9.53 19.88 -13.12
C ALA A 399 9.49 20.02 -11.60
N SER A 400 8.27 20.12 -11.08
CA SER A 400 7.94 19.84 -9.68
C SER A 400 7.13 18.54 -9.62
N THR A 401 7.46 17.70 -8.66
CA THR A 401 6.81 16.38 -8.51
C THR A 401 6.08 16.28 -7.18
N SER A 402 5.01 15.50 -7.15
CA SER A 402 4.28 15.26 -5.91
C SER A 402 3.82 13.81 -5.77
N VAL A 403 3.71 13.39 -4.50
CA VAL A 403 3.19 12.10 -4.06
C VAL A 403 2.03 12.38 -3.12
N TYR A 404 0.96 11.60 -3.22
CA TYR A 404 -0.10 11.63 -2.21
C TYR A 404 0.07 10.45 -1.25
N PRO A 405 -0.23 10.64 0.05
CA PRO A 405 -0.11 9.57 1.03
C PRO A 405 -1.10 8.45 0.70
N ARG A 406 -0.63 7.20 0.78
CA ARG A 406 -1.54 6.06 0.81
C ARG A 406 -2.33 6.12 2.11
N LEU A 407 -3.64 5.93 2.02
CA LEU A 407 -4.53 5.96 3.16
C LEU A 407 -4.94 4.55 3.52
N ASP A 408 -4.97 4.24 4.82
CA ASP A 408 -5.42 2.95 5.34
C ASP A 408 -6.94 2.95 5.59
N GLU A 409 -7.51 4.08 6.03
CA GLU A 409 -8.92 4.20 6.38
C GLU A 409 -9.41 5.65 6.25
N ILE A 410 -10.71 5.82 6.06
CA ILE A 410 -11.39 7.12 6.01
C ILE A 410 -12.73 7.06 6.77
N THR A 411 -13.10 8.14 7.43
CA THR A 411 -14.44 8.44 7.95
C THR A 411 -14.72 9.93 7.80
N GLY A 412 -15.79 10.45 8.39
CA GLY A 412 -16.00 11.89 8.44
C GLY A 412 -17.24 12.28 9.23
N VAL A 413 -17.33 13.57 9.53
CA VAL A 413 -18.46 14.18 10.24
C VAL A 413 -18.95 15.36 9.43
N GLN A 414 -20.24 15.40 9.09
CA GLN A 414 -20.88 16.53 8.39
C GLN A 414 -20.17 16.97 7.09
N GLY A 415 -19.65 16.01 6.31
CA GLY A 415 -18.97 16.27 5.04
C GLY A 415 -17.47 16.52 5.16
N LEU A 416 -16.96 16.66 6.38
CA LEU A 416 -15.54 16.87 6.66
C LEU A 416 -14.82 15.52 6.85
N PRO A 417 -13.91 15.14 5.94
CA PRO A 417 -13.21 13.86 6.02
C PRO A 417 -12.19 13.83 7.17
N ILE A 418 -12.10 12.67 7.80
CA ILE A 418 -11.07 12.26 8.74
C ILE A 418 -10.35 11.06 8.13
N ILE A 419 -9.05 11.19 7.89
CA ILE A 419 -8.24 10.17 7.22
C ILE A 419 -7.19 9.61 8.17
N LYS A 420 -6.88 8.33 7.95
CA LYS A 420 -5.75 7.64 8.57
C LYS A 420 -4.76 7.27 7.46
N PRO A 421 -3.65 8.01 7.31
CA PRO A 421 -2.54 7.64 6.44
C PRO A 421 -1.87 6.35 6.90
N ASN A 422 -1.29 5.60 5.97
CA ASN A 422 -0.49 4.41 6.29
C ASN A 422 0.81 4.77 7.04
N TRP A 423 1.35 5.96 6.76
CA TRP A 423 2.50 6.51 7.45
C TRP A 423 2.55 8.05 7.28
N PRO A 424 2.88 8.82 8.34
CA PRO A 424 2.96 8.40 9.74
C PRO A 424 1.57 8.02 10.30
N ASN A 425 1.53 7.21 11.36
CA ASN A 425 0.29 6.71 12.00
C ASN A 425 -0.42 7.81 12.81
N VAL A 426 -0.91 8.83 12.11
CA VAL A 426 -1.47 10.06 12.68
C VAL A 426 -2.74 10.43 11.91
N LEU A 427 -3.85 10.63 12.62
CA LEU A 427 -5.10 11.10 12.03
C LEU A 427 -4.96 12.53 11.52
N LYS A 428 -5.49 12.76 10.33
CA LYS A 428 -5.67 14.09 9.77
C LYS A 428 -7.14 14.35 9.55
N GLN A 429 -7.57 15.57 9.81
CA GLN A 429 -8.94 16.00 9.62
C GLN A 429 -8.96 17.28 8.79
N TRP A 430 -9.93 17.37 7.88
CA TRP A 430 -10.23 18.62 7.21
C TRP A 430 -11.11 19.52 8.09
N ASP A 431 -10.69 20.76 8.31
CA ASP A 431 -11.46 21.76 9.08
C ASP A 431 -12.35 22.66 8.21
N GLY A 432 -12.36 22.45 6.89
CA GLY A 432 -13.00 23.31 5.90
C GLY A 432 -12.02 24.14 5.08
N GLN A 433 -10.76 24.27 5.52
CA GLN A 433 -9.73 25.08 4.83
C GLN A 433 -8.38 24.38 4.71
N THR A 434 -7.97 23.62 5.73
CA THR A 434 -6.68 22.96 5.79
C THR A 434 -6.75 21.62 6.51
N TRP A 435 -5.80 20.74 6.23
CA TRP A 435 -5.65 19.48 6.97
C TRP A 435 -4.98 19.73 8.31
N GLN A 436 -5.74 19.55 9.39
CA GLN A 436 -5.23 19.56 10.74
C GLN A 436 -4.72 18.17 11.12
N THR A 437 -3.56 18.14 11.78
CA THR A 437 -3.12 16.93 12.48
C THR A 437 -3.91 16.84 13.78
N SER A 438 -4.89 15.94 13.84
CA SER A 438 -5.81 15.87 14.97
C SER A 438 -5.28 14.97 16.08
N TYR A 439 -4.66 13.84 15.74
CA TYR A 439 -4.35 12.83 16.76
C TYR A 439 -3.28 11.80 16.34
N ALA A 440 -2.24 11.61 17.16
CA ALA A 440 -1.26 10.53 16.96
C ALA A 440 -1.77 9.20 17.52
N LEU A 441 -1.93 8.19 16.66
CA LEU A 441 -2.49 6.90 17.06
C LEU A 441 -1.48 6.07 17.86
N GLN A 442 -1.95 5.42 18.93
CA GLN A 442 -1.12 4.73 19.93
C GLN A 442 -1.07 3.21 19.71
N GLY A 443 -1.23 2.79 18.45
CA GLY A 443 -1.29 1.39 18.03
C GLY A 443 -2.20 1.21 16.83
N MET A 444 -2.70 -0.01 16.65
CA MET A 444 -3.70 -0.33 15.65
C MET A 444 -5.06 0.21 16.10
N ALA A 445 -5.71 1.00 15.25
CA ALA A 445 -7.03 1.54 15.48
C ALA A 445 -7.82 1.52 14.17
N SER A 446 -9.15 1.54 14.27
CA SER A 446 -10.04 1.57 13.11
C SER A 446 -11.04 2.72 13.19
N LEU A 447 -11.41 3.24 12.03
CA LEU A 447 -12.37 4.31 11.82
C LEU A 447 -13.70 3.71 11.35
N PHE A 448 -14.80 4.22 11.90
CA PHE A 448 -16.14 3.82 11.51
C PHE A 448 -17.02 5.05 11.29
N ALA A 449 -18.05 4.89 10.45
CA ALA A 449 -19.17 5.80 10.31
C ALA A 449 -20.46 4.99 10.49
N THR A 450 -21.44 5.57 11.18
CA THR A 450 -22.76 4.97 11.39
C THR A 450 -23.84 5.80 10.70
N SER A 451 -25.03 5.24 10.60
CA SER A 451 -26.12 5.85 9.84
C SER A 451 -26.65 7.15 10.43
N ASP A 452 -26.50 7.36 11.74
CA ASP A 452 -26.90 8.56 12.46
C ASP A 452 -25.88 9.70 12.38
N ASP A 453 -25.05 9.72 11.32
CA ASP A 453 -24.02 10.72 11.02
C ASP A 453 -22.97 10.87 12.13
N ARG A 454 -22.66 9.76 12.82
CA ARG A 454 -21.58 9.68 13.81
C ARG A 454 -20.38 8.96 13.24
N ALA A 455 -19.20 9.42 13.63
CA ALA A 455 -17.93 8.76 13.34
C ALA A 455 -17.26 8.30 14.62
N TYR A 456 -16.53 7.19 14.54
CA TYR A 456 -15.86 6.57 15.68
C TYR A 456 -14.41 6.22 15.37
N LEU A 457 -13.57 6.30 16.40
CA LEU A 457 -12.23 5.74 16.46
C LEU A 457 -12.23 4.62 17.49
N ALA A 458 -11.94 3.40 17.04
CA ALA A 458 -11.96 2.21 17.88
C ALA A 458 -10.56 1.61 18.01
N TYR A 459 -10.18 1.27 19.25
CA TYR A 459 -8.95 0.57 19.57
C TYR A 459 -9.27 -0.84 20.06
N PRO A 460 -8.36 -1.81 19.85
CA PRO A 460 -8.53 -3.13 20.41
C PRO A 460 -8.32 -3.16 21.93
N TYR A 461 -7.55 -2.21 22.46
CA TYR A 461 -7.30 -2.04 23.89
C TYR A 461 -7.78 -0.66 24.34
N PRO A 462 -8.29 -0.51 25.57
CA PRO A 462 -8.61 0.80 26.11
C PRO A 462 -7.36 1.69 26.12
N TYR A 463 -7.52 2.88 25.56
CA TYR A 463 -6.48 3.89 25.50
C TYR A 463 -6.84 5.07 26.38
N GLN A 464 -5.85 5.65 27.07
CA GLN A 464 -6.03 6.81 27.96
C GLN A 464 -5.65 8.12 27.28
N THR A 465 -6.59 9.05 27.14
CA THR A 465 -6.28 10.42 26.70
C THR A 465 -5.59 11.22 27.80
N ALA A 466 -5.04 12.39 27.45
CA ALA A 466 -4.41 13.32 28.41
C ALA A 466 -5.33 13.76 29.57
N GLY A 467 -6.66 13.59 29.43
CA GLY A 467 -7.65 13.82 30.48
C GLY A 467 -7.92 12.63 31.40
N SER A 468 -7.11 11.57 31.36
CA SER A 468 -7.26 10.34 32.17
C SER A 468 -8.53 9.52 31.91
N LEU A 469 -9.22 9.75 30.79
CA LEU A 469 -10.33 8.93 30.34
C LEU A 469 -9.79 7.76 29.53
N SER A 470 -10.06 6.53 29.96
CA SER A 470 -9.71 5.30 29.26
C SER A 470 -10.89 4.76 28.48
N SER A 471 -10.75 4.56 27.17
CA SER A 471 -11.78 3.90 26.35
C SER A 471 -11.18 3.19 25.15
N SER A 472 -11.79 2.07 24.76
CA SER A 472 -11.52 1.37 23.50
C SER A 472 -12.37 1.91 22.34
N LEU A 473 -13.32 2.82 22.60
CA LEU A 473 -14.13 3.48 21.59
C LEU A 473 -14.25 4.97 21.88
N TRP A 474 -13.99 5.79 20.88
CA TRP A 474 -14.10 7.23 20.91
C TRP A 474 -15.00 7.68 19.77
N GLN A 475 -15.82 8.69 20.01
CA GLN A 475 -16.68 9.31 19.02
C GLN A 475 -16.10 10.67 18.63
N PHE A 476 -16.15 11.00 17.35
CA PHE A 476 -15.85 12.34 16.89
C PHE A 476 -17.05 13.26 17.11
N ASP A 477 -16.83 14.42 17.71
CA ASP A 477 -17.84 15.48 17.73
C ASP A 477 -17.90 16.22 16.38
N SER A 478 -18.76 17.24 16.29
CA SER A 478 -18.91 18.04 15.06
C SER A 478 -17.67 18.83 14.68
N THR A 479 -16.74 19.04 15.62
CA THR A 479 -15.42 19.64 15.35
C THR A 479 -14.37 18.60 14.98
N GLY A 480 -14.72 17.31 15.06
CA GLY A 480 -13.85 16.14 14.90
C GLY A 480 -12.85 15.95 16.05
N ALA A 481 -13.12 16.55 17.20
CA ALA A 481 -12.42 16.20 18.43
C ALA A 481 -12.94 14.86 18.97
N LEU A 482 -12.05 14.09 19.60
CA LEU A 482 -12.41 12.83 20.23
C LEU A 482 -13.16 13.09 21.54
N THR A 483 -14.38 12.58 21.62
CA THR A 483 -15.24 12.55 22.80
C THR A 483 -15.52 11.09 23.15
N ALA A 484 -15.69 10.76 24.43
CA ALA A 484 -15.97 9.38 24.84
C ALA A 484 -17.47 9.18 25.04
N PRO A 485 -18.13 8.24 24.32
CA PRO A 485 -19.40 7.71 24.74
C PRO A 485 -19.18 6.48 25.63
N LEU A 486 -19.43 6.64 26.94
CA LEU A 486 -19.48 5.59 27.99
C LEU A 486 -18.13 4.90 28.33
N GLN A 487 -17.96 4.52 29.60
CA GLN A 487 -16.75 3.80 30.04
C GLN A 487 -16.86 2.32 29.68
N LEU A 488 -16.22 1.95 28.57
CA LEU A 488 -15.94 0.57 28.18
C LEU A 488 -14.71 0.08 28.93
N ILE A 489 -14.86 -0.99 29.71
CA ILE A 489 -13.72 -1.64 30.38
C ILE A 489 -13.63 -3.06 29.82
N GLY A 490 -12.43 -3.43 29.35
CA GLY A 490 -12.17 -4.71 28.69
C GLY A 490 -11.42 -4.54 27.38
N GLN A 491 -10.94 -5.65 26.81
CA GLN A 491 -10.21 -5.65 25.55
C GLN A 491 -11.17 -5.97 24.40
N ALA A 492 -11.47 -4.99 23.56
CA ALA A 492 -12.20 -5.21 22.33
C ALA A 492 -11.30 -5.95 21.33
N THR A 493 -11.37 -7.27 21.27
CA THR A 493 -10.55 -8.05 20.34
C THR A 493 -10.81 -7.70 18.87
N THR A 494 -12.05 -7.32 18.52
CA THR A 494 -12.43 -6.85 17.18
C THR A 494 -13.55 -5.80 17.25
N TRP A 495 -13.59 -4.94 16.23
CA TRP A 495 -14.68 -4.01 15.94
C TRP A 495 -15.18 -4.22 14.51
N THR A 496 -16.49 -4.12 14.29
CA THR A 496 -17.10 -4.37 12.97
C THR A 496 -18.40 -3.59 12.82
N LEU A 497 -18.64 -3.00 11.65
CA LEU A 497 -19.94 -2.45 11.31
C LEU A 497 -20.81 -3.57 10.70
N SER A 498 -21.94 -3.87 11.32
CA SER A 498 -22.87 -4.90 10.86
C SER A 498 -24.23 -4.27 10.61
N GLY A 499 -24.50 -3.90 9.36
CA GLY A 499 -25.67 -3.10 9.04
C GLY A 499 -25.48 -1.68 9.57
N THR A 500 -26.40 -1.21 10.40
CA THR A 500 -26.31 0.13 11.03
C THR A 500 -25.70 0.10 12.43
N GLU A 501 -25.37 -1.07 12.97
CA GLU A 501 -24.87 -1.22 14.34
C GLU A 501 -23.36 -1.46 14.34
N LEU A 502 -22.67 -0.81 15.29
CA LEU A 502 -21.25 -1.07 15.55
C LEU A 502 -21.13 -2.19 16.57
N LEU A 503 -20.47 -3.28 16.21
CA LEU A 503 -20.32 -4.46 17.05
C LEU A 503 -18.89 -4.54 17.60
N ALA A 504 -18.78 -5.00 18.84
CA ALA A 504 -17.52 -5.26 19.52
C ALA A 504 -17.51 -6.65 20.13
N ASN A 505 -16.33 -7.27 20.15
CA ASN A 505 -16.13 -8.59 20.74
C ASN A 505 -15.02 -8.56 21.80
N GLY A 506 -15.25 -9.17 22.96
CA GLY A 506 -14.28 -9.26 24.05
C GLY A 506 -14.40 -8.16 25.11
N ILE A 507 -15.47 -7.38 25.08
CA ILE A 507 -15.75 -6.37 26.11
C ILE A 507 -16.20 -7.11 27.39
N THR A 508 -15.65 -6.72 28.54
CA THR A 508 -15.95 -7.38 29.82
C THR A 508 -16.91 -6.57 30.69
N MET A 509 -16.93 -5.25 30.54
CA MET A 509 -17.85 -4.36 31.25
C MET A 509 -18.25 -3.12 30.43
N ILE A 510 -19.49 -2.67 30.65
CA ILE A 510 -20.03 -1.40 30.17
C ILE A 510 -20.64 -0.65 31.36
N ASN A 511 -20.23 0.59 31.62
CA ASN A 511 -20.74 1.40 32.74
C ASN A 511 -20.66 0.67 34.10
N SER A 512 -19.54 -0.02 34.34
CA SER A 512 -19.31 -0.83 35.54
C SER A 512 -20.28 -2.01 35.74
N GLN A 513 -21.00 -2.42 34.69
CA GLN A 513 -21.79 -3.64 34.67
C GLN A 513 -21.09 -4.71 33.83
N PRO A 514 -20.98 -5.96 34.33
CA PRO A 514 -20.39 -7.06 33.57
C PRO A 514 -21.27 -7.46 32.39
N ILE A 515 -20.64 -7.90 31.30
CA ILE A 515 -21.30 -8.41 30.09
C ILE A 515 -20.60 -9.69 29.59
N SER A 516 -21.28 -10.46 28.75
CA SER A 516 -20.80 -11.79 28.31
C SER A 516 -19.75 -11.77 27.21
N GLY A 517 -19.41 -10.61 26.64
CA GLY A 517 -18.30 -10.47 25.69
C GLY A 517 -18.64 -9.70 24.41
N ALA A 518 -19.70 -10.13 23.71
CA ALA A 518 -20.10 -9.57 22.42
C ALA A 518 -21.25 -8.56 22.60
N VAL A 519 -21.11 -7.38 22.01
CA VAL A 519 -22.08 -6.28 22.13
C VAL A 519 -22.29 -5.54 20.81
N ALA A 520 -23.45 -4.93 20.67
CA ALA A 520 -23.80 -3.98 19.61
C ALA A 520 -24.10 -2.61 20.22
N LEU A 521 -23.63 -1.56 19.55
CA LEU A 521 -24.00 -0.17 19.80
C LEU A 521 -25.02 0.26 18.75
N ASN A 522 -26.18 0.73 19.21
CA ASN A 522 -27.19 1.37 18.38
C ASN A 522 -27.41 2.80 18.90
N GLY A 523 -26.89 3.78 18.18
CA GLY A 523 -26.81 5.16 18.64
C GLY A 523 -25.98 5.27 19.92
N THR A 524 -26.64 5.42 21.08
CA THR A 524 -25.98 5.48 22.41
C THR A 524 -26.28 4.27 23.29
N GLU A 525 -27.09 3.32 22.81
CA GLU A 525 -27.55 2.19 23.60
C GLU A 525 -26.76 0.92 23.26
N TRP A 526 -26.30 0.23 24.30
CA TRP A 526 -25.59 -1.04 24.17
C TRP A 526 -26.55 -2.21 24.33
N ARG A 527 -26.45 -3.18 23.42
CA ARG A 527 -27.16 -4.45 23.47
C ARG A 527 -26.16 -5.60 23.53
N GLU A 528 -26.37 -6.51 24.47
CA GLU A 528 -25.58 -7.74 24.57
C GLU A 528 -26.02 -8.76 23.53
N LEU A 529 -25.05 -9.42 22.90
CA LEU A 529 -25.28 -10.37 21.81
C LEU A 529 -24.99 -11.82 22.22
N GLY A 530 -23.96 -12.05 23.03
CA GLY A 530 -23.55 -13.40 23.44
C GLY A 530 -22.16 -13.46 24.06
N LEU A 531 -21.62 -14.69 24.13
CA LEU A 531 -20.30 -14.96 24.68
C LEU A 531 -19.16 -14.46 23.76
N ASN A 532 -18.02 -14.11 24.34
CA ASN A 532 -16.78 -13.77 23.61
C ASN A 532 -16.31 -14.90 22.66
N THR A 533 -15.79 -14.55 21.47
CA THR A 533 -15.33 -15.49 20.42
C THR A 533 -13.83 -15.49 20.07
N ASN A 534 -12.93 -15.16 20.98
CA ASN A 534 -11.47 -15.28 20.74
C ASN A 534 -11.02 -14.63 19.40
N PHE A 535 -11.14 -13.31 19.27
CA PHE A 535 -10.62 -12.50 18.14
C PHE A 535 -11.36 -12.64 16.80
N ARG A 536 -12.59 -13.15 16.78
CA ARG A 536 -13.42 -13.16 15.57
C ARG A 536 -14.19 -11.85 15.36
N LYS A 537 -14.35 -11.41 14.12
CA LYS A 537 -15.25 -10.30 13.74
C LYS A 537 -16.70 -10.79 13.81
N ILE A 538 -17.61 -9.98 14.34
CA ILE A 538 -19.01 -10.38 14.55
C ILE A 538 -19.93 -9.62 13.59
N TYR A 539 -20.84 -10.36 12.95
CA TYR A 539 -21.89 -9.83 12.09
C TYR A 539 -23.26 -10.35 12.55
N TYR A 540 -24.29 -9.54 12.41
CA TYR A 540 -25.68 -9.93 12.58
C TYR A 540 -26.37 -9.94 11.21
N ALA A 541 -26.88 -11.09 10.79
CA ALA A 541 -27.61 -11.28 9.54
C ALA A 541 -28.47 -12.55 9.64
N ASN A 542 -29.48 -12.71 8.77
CA ASN A 542 -30.40 -13.85 8.75
C ASN A 542 -31.00 -14.17 10.13
N ASN A 543 -31.25 -13.15 10.96
CA ASN A 543 -31.64 -13.29 12.37
C ASN A 543 -30.67 -14.13 13.22
N ARG A 544 -29.39 -14.17 12.84
CA ARG A 544 -28.31 -14.92 13.49
C ARG A 544 -27.11 -14.01 13.72
N ILE A 545 -26.30 -14.38 14.70
CA ILE A 545 -25.00 -13.76 14.92
C ILE A 545 -23.93 -14.70 14.37
N TYR A 546 -23.07 -14.17 13.50
CA TYR A 546 -21.95 -14.86 12.90
C TYR A 546 -20.63 -14.35 13.50
N ALA A 547 -19.68 -15.25 13.74
CA ALA A 547 -18.31 -14.91 14.14
C ALA A 547 -17.33 -15.44 13.10
N LEU A 548 -16.60 -14.52 12.47
CA LEU A 548 -15.72 -14.79 11.33
C LEU A 548 -14.26 -14.64 11.72
N MET A 549 -13.45 -15.62 11.34
CA MET A 549 -11.98 -15.55 11.32
C MET A 549 -11.53 -15.61 9.87
N ILE A 550 -10.62 -14.70 9.47
CA ILE A 550 -10.07 -14.65 8.12
C ILE A 550 -8.56 -14.89 8.21
N THR A 551 -8.07 -15.92 7.54
CA THR A 551 -6.66 -16.35 7.58
C THR A 551 -6.09 -16.34 6.17
N GLN A 552 -4.91 -15.74 5.99
CA GLN A 552 -4.21 -15.73 4.70
C GLN A 552 -3.38 -17.00 4.52
N ASN A 553 -3.57 -17.71 3.42
CA ASN A 553 -2.79 -18.88 3.03
C ASN A 553 -2.24 -18.68 1.61
N HIS A 554 -0.96 -18.31 1.45
CA HIS A 554 -0.30 -18.02 0.16
C HIS A 554 -1.18 -17.26 -0.87
N ASP A 555 -1.96 -17.97 -1.69
CA ASP A 555 -2.77 -17.46 -2.80
C ASP A 555 -4.28 -17.38 -2.52
N TRP A 556 -4.74 -17.75 -1.33
CA TRP A 556 -6.16 -17.77 -0.98
C TRP A 556 -6.41 -17.38 0.49
N TRP A 557 -7.67 -17.07 0.79
CA TRP A 557 -8.13 -16.73 2.14
C TRP A 557 -9.06 -17.82 2.65
N GLU A 558 -8.76 -18.31 3.85
CA GLU A 558 -9.64 -19.20 4.61
C GLU A 558 -10.57 -18.36 5.47
N ILE A 559 -11.84 -18.72 5.49
CA ILE A 559 -12.85 -18.02 6.28
C ILE A 559 -13.63 -19.04 7.12
N ASP A 560 -13.34 -19.05 8.41
CA ASP A 560 -14.08 -19.85 9.38
C ASP A 560 -15.28 -19.05 9.90
N ILE A 561 -16.47 -19.64 9.82
CA ILE A 561 -17.72 -19.00 10.22
C ILE A 561 -18.38 -19.84 11.31
N ASP A 562 -18.57 -19.25 12.48
CA ASP A 562 -19.41 -19.81 13.55
C ASP A 562 -20.72 -19.04 13.64
N THR A 563 -21.77 -19.67 14.17
CA THR A 563 -23.04 -19.04 14.52
C THR A 563 -23.38 -19.18 16.00
N TRP A 564 -24.01 -18.16 16.55
CA TRP A 564 -24.52 -18.21 17.93
C TRP A 564 -25.91 -18.86 17.98
N ASN A 565 -26.07 -19.91 18.80
CA ASN A 565 -27.35 -20.59 18.98
C ASN A 565 -28.15 -20.14 20.22
N GLY A 566 -27.69 -19.09 20.92
CA GLY A 566 -28.26 -18.62 22.19
C GLY A 566 -27.49 -19.08 23.43
N THR A 567 -26.67 -20.13 23.32
CA THR A 567 -25.91 -20.69 24.46
C THR A 567 -24.44 -20.96 24.15
N ALA A 568 -24.11 -21.28 22.91
CA ALA A 568 -22.75 -21.54 22.45
C ALA A 568 -22.55 -21.12 20.99
N TRP A 569 -21.28 -20.96 20.61
CA TRP A 569 -20.85 -20.82 19.22
C TRP A 569 -20.76 -22.21 18.59
N VAL A 570 -21.35 -22.34 17.41
CA VAL A 570 -21.42 -23.59 16.66
C VAL A 570 -20.84 -23.32 15.27
N ASP A 571 -19.92 -24.17 14.85
CA ASP A 571 -19.36 -24.13 13.50
C ASP A 571 -20.50 -24.18 12.48
N PHE A 572 -20.51 -23.20 11.58
CA PHE A 572 -21.51 -23.07 10.54
C PHE A 572 -20.97 -23.58 9.21
N THR A 573 -19.81 -23.07 8.79
CA THR A 573 -19.13 -23.51 7.57
C THR A 573 -17.72 -22.91 7.47
N GLY A 574 -16.80 -23.62 6.81
CA GLY A 574 -15.55 -23.07 6.30
C GLY A 574 -15.67 -22.70 4.82
N LEU A 575 -15.30 -21.47 4.45
CA LEU A 575 -15.27 -21.01 3.06
C LEU A 575 -13.84 -20.76 2.59
N PHE A 576 -13.58 -21.14 1.34
CA PHE A 576 -12.34 -20.82 0.64
C PHE A 576 -12.59 -19.71 -0.37
N VAL A 577 -11.87 -18.62 -0.23
CA VAL A 577 -11.98 -17.46 -1.11
C VAL A 577 -10.67 -17.29 -1.85
N GLN A 578 -10.72 -17.46 -3.18
CA GLN A 578 -9.59 -17.15 -4.03
C GLN A 578 -9.52 -15.63 -4.13
N SER A 579 -8.38 -15.03 -3.80
CA SER A 579 -8.24 -13.59 -3.96
C SER A 579 -6.98 -13.24 -4.71
N ASN A 580 -7.09 -12.20 -5.53
CA ASN A 580 -5.96 -11.57 -6.22
C ASN A 580 -5.16 -10.69 -5.23
N GLY A 581 -4.92 -11.17 -4.00
CA GLY A 581 -4.16 -10.48 -2.96
C GLY A 581 -4.95 -9.55 -2.01
N SER A 582 -6.20 -9.21 -2.30
CA SER A 582 -7.04 -8.37 -1.41
C SER A 582 -7.73 -9.19 -0.32
N ILE A 583 -7.84 -8.61 0.89
CA ILE A 583 -8.56 -9.22 2.01
C ILE A 583 -10.07 -9.23 1.68
N PRO A 584 -10.76 -10.37 1.79
CA PRO A 584 -12.21 -10.46 1.61
C PRO A 584 -12.95 -9.48 2.54
N GLN A 585 -13.84 -8.69 1.98
CA GLN A 585 -14.70 -7.77 2.71
C GLN A 585 -16.04 -8.41 3.00
N PHE A 586 -16.70 -8.01 4.09
CA PHE A 586 -18.00 -8.50 4.50
C PHE A 586 -18.92 -7.34 4.85
N VAL A 587 -20.22 -7.50 4.57
CA VAL A 587 -21.24 -6.52 4.94
C VAL A 587 -22.59 -7.20 5.15
N THR A 588 -23.32 -6.78 6.17
CA THR A 588 -24.74 -7.13 6.29
C THR A 588 -25.58 -6.15 5.50
N TRP A 589 -26.43 -6.63 4.61
CA TRP A 589 -27.43 -5.80 3.93
C TRP A 589 -28.75 -6.54 3.80
N ARG A 590 -29.86 -5.89 4.18
CA ARG A 590 -31.22 -6.49 4.21
C ARG A 590 -31.27 -7.82 4.94
N ASN A 591 -30.66 -7.84 6.12
CA ASN A 591 -30.56 -9.03 6.96
C ASN A 591 -29.90 -10.23 6.25
N GLN A 592 -28.98 -10.00 5.31
CA GLN A 592 -28.20 -11.04 4.65
C GLN A 592 -26.71 -10.66 4.70
N LEU A 593 -25.83 -11.65 4.77
CA LEU A 593 -24.38 -11.42 4.81
C LEU A 593 -23.79 -11.58 3.40
N TYR A 594 -23.12 -10.54 2.92
CA TYR A 594 -22.45 -10.48 1.63
C TYR A 594 -20.94 -10.40 1.81
N PHE A 595 -20.18 -10.89 0.84
CA PHE A 595 -18.73 -10.84 0.87
C PHE A 595 -18.08 -10.82 -0.51
N THR A 596 -16.83 -10.37 -0.58
CA THR A 596 -16.05 -10.36 -1.83
C THR A 596 -15.24 -11.64 -2.03
N ASN A 597 -15.14 -12.10 -3.27
CA ASN A 597 -14.34 -13.25 -3.70
C ASN A 597 -13.71 -12.94 -5.07
N GLY A 598 -12.41 -12.67 -5.11
CA GLY A 598 -11.76 -12.15 -6.32
C GLY A 598 -12.44 -10.88 -6.84
N ASN A 599 -12.95 -10.93 -8.08
CA ASN A 599 -13.74 -9.88 -8.73
C ASN A 599 -15.26 -10.06 -8.57
N GLN A 600 -15.72 -10.91 -7.64
CA GLN A 600 -17.12 -11.28 -7.46
C GLN A 600 -17.67 -10.81 -6.11
N LEU A 601 -18.97 -10.53 -6.08
CA LEU A 601 -19.77 -10.34 -4.86
C LEU A 601 -20.61 -11.60 -4.64
N HIS A 602 -20.49 -12.18 -3.46
CA HIS A 602 -21.23 -13.36 -3.03
C HIS A 602 -22.16 -13.05 -1.87
N ARG A 603 -23.18 -13.89 -1.71
CA ARG A 603 -24.07 -13.91 -0.55
C ARG A 603 -23.91 -15.23 0.19
N LEU A 604 -23.81 -15.17 1.52
CA LEU A 604 -23.82 -16.35 2.37
C LEU A 604 -25.23 -16.96 2.42
N GLU A 605 -25.31 -18.26 2.15
CA GLU A 605 -26.52 -19.07 2.21
C GLU A 605 -26.49 -20.00 3.43
N ASN A 606 -27.61 -20.64 3.73
CA ASN A 606 -27.73 -21.54 4.89
C ASN A 606 -26.73 -22.71 4.92
N THR A 607 -26.24 -23.16 3.76
CA THR A 607 -25.31 -24.30 3.64
C THR A 607 -24.18 -24.03 2.66
N GLY A 608 -23.88 -22.76 2.34
CA GLY A 608 -22.88 -22.42 1.34
C GLY A 608 -22.92 -20.93 0.98
N ASN A 609 -22.66 -20.59 -0.27
CA ASN A 609 -22.76 -19.23 -0.78
C ASN A 609 -23.23 -19.23 -2.25
N SER A 610 -23.71 -18.08 -2.72
CA SER A 610 -24.10 -17.87 -4.11
C SER A 610 -23.46 -16.60 -4.66
N MET A 611 -23.00 -16.66 -5.93
CA MET A 611 -22.52 -15.47 -6.63
C MET A 611 -23.71 -14.56 -6.95
N VAL A 612 -23.62 -13.30 -6.52
CA VAL A 612 -24.62 -12.25 -6.76
C VAL A 612 -24.28 -11.50 -8.03
N PHE A 613 -23.00 -11.15 -8.19
CA PHE A 613 -22.55 -10.34 -9.32
C PHE A 613 -21.02 -10.45 -9.54
N GLU A 614 -20.57 -10.15 -10.75
CA GLU A 614 -19.15 -10.12 -11.14
C GLU A 614 -18.78 -8.75 -11.73
N PHE A 615 -17.60 -8.24 -11.35
CA PHE A 615 -17.04 -6.96 -11.76
C PHE A 615 -15.86 -7.17 -12.73
N ASP A 616 -15.52 -6.15 -13.52
CA ASP A 616 -14.32 -6.18 -14.39
C ASP A 616 -13.00 -6.02 -13.63
N GLY A 617 -13.08 -5.73 -12.32
CA GLY A 617 -11.95 -5.60 -11.40
C GLY A 617 -12.35 -5.92 -9.97
N ALA A 618 -11.40 -5.87 -9.03
CA ALA A 618 -11.65 -6.28 -7.65
C ALA A 618 -12.53 -5.26 -6.89
N PRO A 619 -13.67 -5.67 -6.29
CA PRO A 619 -14.34 -4.88 -5.25
C PRO A 619 -13.48 -4.91 -3.97
N LEU A 620 -13.08 -3.74 -3.49
CA LEU A 620 -12.14 -3.58 -2.37
C LEU A 620 -12.82 -3.15 -1.07
N GLN A 621 -13.99 -2.51 -1.16
CA GLN A 621 -14.73 -2.04 0.00
C GLN A 621 -16.23 -2.26 -0.19
N LEU A 622 -16.86 -2.79 0.86
CA LEU A 622 -18.32 -2.92 0.97
C LEU A 622 -18.82 -2.02 2.10
N ALA A 623 -19.99 -1.43 1.92
CA ALA A 623 -20.71 -0.72 2.98
C ALA A 623 -22.22 -0.76 2.72
N ASN A 624 -23.01 -0.63 3.77
CA ASN A 624 -24.44 -0.41 3.63
C ASN A 624 -24.89 0.68 4.61
N ILE A 625 -26.04 1.28 4.31
CA ILE A 625 -26.69 2.19 5.24
C ILE A 625 -28.20 2.04 5.17
N ASN A 626 -28.83 1.97 6.35
CA ASN A 626 -30.27 1.86 6.54
C ASN A 626 -30.93 0.72 5.73
N ASP A 627 -30.16 -0.33 5.39
CA ASP A 627 -30.58 -1.45 4.53
C ASP A 627 -31.21 -1.07 3.17
N ARG A 628 -31.06 0.18 2.75
CA ARG A 628 -31.64 0.68 1.50
C ARG A 628 -30.80 0.25 0.31
N TYR A 629 -29.48 0.41 0.42
CA TYR A 629 -28.52 0.15 -0.63
C TYR A 629 -27.25 -0.55 -0.11
N LEU A 630 -26.69 -1.41 -0.95
CA LEU A 630 -25.36 -1.98 -0.80
C LEU A 630 -24.38 -1.18 -1.68
N TYR A 631 -23.42 -0.50 -1.07
CA TYR A 631 -22.37 0.23 -1.76
C TYR A 631 -21.12 -0.65 -1.95
N VAL A 632 -20.49 -0.50 -3.11
CA VAL A 632 -19.29 -1.23 -3.50
C VAL A 632 -18.30 -0.23 -4.11
N GLY A 633 -17.11 -0.15 -3.54
CA GLY A 633 -15.97 0.59 -4.08
C GLY A 633 -14.84 -0.38 -4.46
N GLY A 634 -14.06 -0.07 -5.49
CA GLY A 634 -12.95 -0.95 -5.87
C GLY A 634 -12.12 -0.51 -7.06
N ALA A 635 -11.36 -1.46 -7.60
CA ALA A 635 -10.48 -1.31 -8.76
C ALA A 635 -11.18 -1.70 -10.08
N PHE A 636 -12.50 -1.58 -10.14
CA PHE A 636 -13.32 -1.87 -11.31
C PHE A 636 -13.75 -0.58 -12.00
N SER A 637 -14.08 -0.68 -13.28
CA SER A 637 -14.58 0.43 -14.08
C SER A 637 -15.97 0.15 -14.65
N LYS A 638 -16.35 -1.14 -14.70
CA LYS A 638 -17.61 -1.63 -15.23
C LYS A 638 -18.31 -2.56 -14.25
N VAL A 639 -19.63 -2.58 -14.37
CA VAL A 639 -20.51 -3.50 -13.67
C VAL A 639 -21.37 -4.19 -14.73
N GLY A 640 -21.03 -5.44 -15.05
CA GLY A 640 -21.52 -6.10 -16.26
C GLY A 640 -21.03 -5.37 -17.51
N GLU A 641 -21.95 -5.03 -18.42
CA GLU A 641 -21.61 -4.27 -19.65
C GLU A 641 -21.63 -2.75 -19.44
N GLN A 642 -21.98 -2.25 -18.25
CA GLN A 642 -22.19 -0.83 -18.00
C GLN A 642 -20.95 -0.16 -17.41
N GLN A 643 -20.55 0.99 -17.99
CA GLN A 643 -19.45 1.83 -17.48
C GLN A 643 -19.93 2.70 -16.31
N LEU A 644 -19.96 2.11 -15.12
CA LEU A 644 -20.45 2.76 -13.90
C LEU A 644 -19.34 3.32 -13.00
N GLY A 645 -18.06 3.11 -13.33
CA GLY A 645 -16.92 3.61 -12.55
C GLY A 645 -16.63 2.78 -11.29
N SER A 646 -15.73 3.29 -10.45
CA SER A 646 -15.15 2.57 -9.30
C SER A 646 -15.95 2.65 -7.99
N ILE A 647 -17.15 3.23 -8.03
CA ILE A 647 -18.07 3.33 -6.90
C ILE A 647 -19.51 3.19 -7.38
N VAL A 648 -20.21 2.18 -6.87
CA VAL A 648 -21.59 1.88 -7.23
C VAL A 648 -22.42 1.54 -6.01
N ARG A 649 -23.74 1.64 -6.12
CA ARG A 649 -24.70 1.10 -5.14
C ARG A 649 -25.74 0.21 -5.79
N TRP A 650 -26.20 -0.80 -5.06
CA TRP A 650 -27.22 -1.75 -5.48
C TRP A 650 -28.45 -1.66 -4.60
N ASN A 651 -29.63 -1.66 -5.21
CA ASN A 651 -30.92 -1.61 -4.52
C ASN A 651 -31.64 -2.97 -4.43
N GLY A 652 -31.01 -4.04 -4.92
CA GLY A 652 -31.59 -5.38 -5.05
C GLY A 652 -32.03 -5.74 -6.47
N ASN A 653 -32.24 -4.74 -7.32
CA ASN A 653 -32.71 -4.91 -8.70
C ASN A 653 -31.73 -4.33 -9.73
N SER A 654 -31.11 -3.18 -9.44
CA SER A 654 -30.28 -2.42 -10.37
C SER A 654 -29.09 -1.77 -9.69
N TRP A 655 -27.97 -1.70 -10.40
CA TRP A 655 -26.80 -0.91 -10.01
C TRP A 655 -26.97 0.57 -10.38
N GLN A 656 -26.42 1.45 -9.56
CA GLN A 656 -26.46 2.90 -9.71
C GLN A 656 -25.08 3.48 -9.39
N ALA A 657 -24.71 4.57 -10.05
CA ALA A 657 -23.45 5.27 -9.83
C ALA A 657 -23.66 6.80 -9.77
N PRO A 658 -22.77 7.55 -9.12
CA PRO A 658 -22.77 9.02 -9.21
C PRO A 658 -22.53 9.46 -10.67
N SER A 659 -23.03 10.63 -11.06
CA SER A 659 -22.87 11.16 -12.44
C SER A 659 -21.42 11.42 -12.83
N GLN A 660 -20.58 11.69 -11.84
CA GLN A 660 -19.13 11.81 -11.96
C GLN A 660 -18.51 10.81 -11.02
N THR A 661 -17.63 9.96 -11.52
CA THR A 661 -16.97 8.92 -10.73
C THR A 661 -15.48 9.25 -10.58
N PRO A 662 -14.82 8.69 -9.54
CA PRO A 662 -13.37 8.68 -9.49
C PRO A 662 -12.78 8.06 -10.76
N ASN A 663 -11.67 8.62 -11.24
CA ASN A 663 -10.96 8.10 -12.42
C ASN A 663 -9.95 6.99 -12.10
N GLY A 664 -10.02 6.43 -10.90
CA GLY A 664 -9.14 5.37 -10.41
C GLY A 664 -9.77 4.60 -9.26
N THR A 665 -8.97 3.78 -8.59
CA THR A 665 -9.42 2.81 -7.58
C THR A 665 -9.93 3.50 -6.32
N VAL A 666 -11.10 3.06 -5.84
CA VAL A 666 -11.59 3.36 -4.49
C VAL A 666 -11.14 2.24 -3.56
N GLU A 667 -10.24 2.54 -2.63
CA GLU A 667 -9.67 1.55 -1.70
C GLU A 667 -10.44 1.51 -0.38
N HIS A 668 -10.90 2.67 0.10
CA HIS A 668 -11.65 2.79 1.35
C HIS A 668 -12.84 3.71 1.19
N MET A 669 -13.87 3.44 1.98
CA MET A 669 -15.13 4.15 1.95
C MET A 669 -15.78 4.14 3.32
N ALA A 670 -16.35 5.27 3.70
CA ALA A 670 -17.26 5.39 4.82
C ALA A 670 -18.54 6.08 4.36
N ILE A 671 -19.67 5.69 4.93
CA ILE A 671 -20.98 6.21 4.56
C ILE A 671 -21.75 6.61 5.82
N THR A 672 -22.33 7.79 5.80
CA THR A 672 -23.37 8.26 6.70
C THR A 672 -24.65 8.53 5.91
N GLU A 673 -25.74 8.89 6.58
CA GLU A 673 -27.03 9.14 5.93
C GLU A 673 -26.93 10.22 4.84
N ASN A 674 -26.07 11.21 5.07
CA ASN A 674 -25.94 12.37 4.20
C ASN A 674 -24.64 12.39 3.38
N TYR A 675 -23.63 11.59 3.73
CA TYR A 675 -22.32 11.68 3.11
C TYR A 675 -21.72 10.32 2.78
N LEU A 676 -21.05 10.28 1.62
CA LEU A 676 -20.13 9.24 1.23
C LEU A 676 -18.71 9.82 1.25
N TYR A 677 -17.80 9.22 2.01
CA TYR A 677 -16.38 9.58 2.05
C TYR A 677 -15.58 8.51 1.34
N LEU A 678 -14.72 8.92 0.42
CA LEU A 678 -13.89 8.03 -0.37
C LEU A 678 -12.42 8.33 -0.18
N SER A 679 -11.62 7.28 -0.12
CA SER A 679 -10.20 7.37 -0.39
C SER A 679 -9.70 6.24 -1.28
N GLY A 680 -8.58 6.49 -1.93
CA GLY A 680 -7.93 5.49 -2.77
C GLY A 680 -6.96 6.11 -3.75
N ASN A 681 -6.79 5.41 -4.87
CA ASN A 681 -5.87 5.75 -5.92
C ASN A 681 -6.63 6.33 -7.11
N PHE A 682 -7.12 7.56 -6.93
CA PHE A 682 -7.75 8.36 -7.98
C PHE A 682 -7.24 9.79 -7.92
N THR A 683 -7.43 10.50 -9.02
CA THR A 683 -6.81 11.82 -9.25
C THR A 683 -7.84 12.90 -9.51
N HIS A 684 -9.00 12.49 -10.00
CA HIS A 684 -10.11 13.34 -10.34
C HIS A 684 -11.41 12.64 -9.99
N ILE A 685 -12.41 13.43 -9.64
CA ILE A 685 -13.80 13.04 -9.72
C ILE A 685 -14.40 13.75 -10.94
N GLY A 686 -14.70 12.99 -12.00
CA GLY A 686 -15.06 13.59 -13.29
C GLY A 686 -13.96 14.54 -13.80
N ALA A 687 -14.29 15.83 -13.97
CA ALA A 687 -13.35 16.85 -14.42
C ALA A 687 -12.63 17.59 -13.27
N ASN A 688 -13.04 17.37 -12.01
CA ASN A 688 -12.51 18.09 -10.87
C ASN A 688 -11.32 17.33 -10.25
N PRO A 689 -10.16 17.97 -10.07
CA PRO A 689 -9.04 17.37 -9.34
C PRO A 689 -9.44 16.96 -7.92
N SER A 690 -9.05 15.75 -7.53
CA SER A 690 -9.28 15.17 -6.21
C SER A 690 -8.23 14.09 -5.97
N LEU A 691 -7.17 14.45 -5.24
CA LEU A 691 -6.03 13.56 -5.02
C LEU A 691 -6.33 12.52 -3.93
N GLY A 692 -6.91 11.39 -4.33
CA GLY A 692 -7.09 10.20 -3.49
C GLY A 692 -8.05 10.34 -2.31
N VAL A 693 -8.72 11.49 -2.14
CA VAL A 693 -9.74 11.76 -1.13
C VAL A 693 -10.85 12.58 -1.75
N ALA A 694 -12.11 12.23 -1.47
CA ALA A 694 -13.29 13.00 -1.84
C ALA A 694 -14.43 12.74 -0.85
N SER A 695 -15.40 13.65 -0.78
CA SER A 695 -16.69 13.38 -0.14
C SER A 695 -17.83 13.71 -1.10
N PHE A 696 -18.95 13.03 -0.93
CA PHE A 696 -20.14 13.20 -1.76
C PHE A 696 -21.34 13.37 -0.84
N GLN A 697 -21.93 14.56 -0.89
CA GLN A 697 -23.17 14.84 -0.18
C GLN A 697 -24.32 14.19 -0.95
N LEU A 698 -24.98 13.21 -0.34
CA LEU A 698 -26.15 12.55 -0.90
C LEU A 698 -27.33 13.52 -0.90
N ALA A 699 -28.07 13.57 -2.02
CA ALA A 699 -29.31 14.31 -2.05
C ALA A 699 -30.36 13.60 -1.16
N ALA A 700 -31.18 14.39 -0.46
CA ALA A 700 -32.29 13.85 0.30
C ALA A 700 -33.24 13.08 -0.64
N GLU A 701 -33.32 11.76 -0.45
CA GLU A 701 -34.29 10.95 -1.17
C GLU A 701 -35.62 10.99 -0.40
N PRO A 702 -36.77 11.02 -1.09
CA PRO A 702 -38.05 10.92 -0.40
C PRO A 702 -38.08 9.65 0.45
N GLU A 703 -38.59 9.80 1.68
CA GLU A 703 -38.93 8.68 2.56
C GLU A 703 -39.66 7.62 1.74
N PRO A 704 -39.22 6.35 1.77
CA PRO A 704 -40.00 5.29 1.12
C PRO A 704 -41.41 5.35 1.70
N LEU A 705 -42.42 5.35 0.83
CA LEU A 705 -43.81 5.26 1.27
C LEU A 705 -43.88 4.16 2.32
N PRO A 706 -44.41 4.42 3.53
CA PRO A 706 -44.45 3.43 4.59
C PRO A 706 -45.11 2.19 4.00
N TYR A 707 -44.43 1.04 4.10
CA TYR A 707 -44.99 -0.26 3.73
C TYR A 707 -46.44 -0.29 4.24
N GLN A 708 -47.42 -0.31 3.33
CA GLN A 708 -48.81 -0.53 3.72
C GLN A 708 -48.87 -1.95 4.25
N LEU A 709 -48.80 -2.07 5.58
CA LEU A 709 -49.01 -3.33 6.26
C LEU A 709 -50.48 -3.70 6.04
N PHE A 710 -50.75 -4.61 5.10
CA PHE A 710 -52.06 -5.25 5.01
C PHE A 710 -52.24 -6.09 6.27
N ILE A 711 -52.94 -5.54 7.25
CA ILE A 711 -53.46 -6.32 8.37
C ILE A 711 -54.71 -7.02 7.83
N PRO A 712 -54.72 -8.36 7.62
CA PRO A 712 -55.96 -9.05 7.30
C PRO A 712 -56.91 -8.83 8.48
N GLN A 713 -58.00 -8.11 8.24
CA GLN A 713 -59.08 -8.03 9.20
C GLN A 713 -59.67 -9.42 9.35
N VAL A 714 -59.47 -10.03 10.52
CA VAL A 714 -60.33 -11.11 10.97
C VAL A 714 -61.70 -10.49 11.21
N VAL A 715 -62.60 -10.65 10.24
CA VAL A 715 -64.02 -10.37 10.44
C VAL A 715 -64.54 -11.40 11.44
N LYS A 716 -65.10 -10.90 12.55
CA LYS A 716 -65.61 -11.68 13.68
C LYS A 716 -66.63 -12.73 13.30
#